data_AF-A0A1Y2AFM5-F1
#
_entry.id   AF-A0A1Y2AFM5-F1
#
_cell.length_a   1.000
_cell.length_b   1.000
_cell.length_c   1.000
_cell.angle_alpha   90.00
_cell.angle_beta   90.00
_cell.angle_gamma   90.00
#
_symmetry.space_group_name_H-M   'P 1'
#
loop_
_entity.id
_entity.type
_entity.pdbx_description
1 polymer ?
#
loop_
_entity_poly.entity_id
_entity_poly.type
_entity_poly.pdbx_seq_one_letter_code
_entity_poly.pdbx_strand_id
1 'polypeptide(L)'
;MKILFLLRFLLFAADNYLKDLDRSFDEAENKIVDLYVSIPKEEVNNLIKITQISLNQVQNGGAKNLADFKYVNTTILAKWNGKEKKYENCSFKTGGQYARSNDKVSFNIKLEKKFLGRKNIRLRPDATDKSHLRSKICCDIANRMGVPSIQAVYARLYMNNEYWGLYTLMDALKPSWIKQTFNPTEKEVTTLYQCKNGGMNLKSGSASKCFNANDEYQHMTQLNNFVKGVNEAKNINDLSKIMDVNVFLKYVVFEWLIGSFDHFLIYGHNFYFYKRETDGKWLLIEHDFDNTFGSGISLNLWANKGPNQDGSSGNSNNNNNNNPWGWGWGFGGNNNNNRGSEPIKYSFADWEMNIPILKTLVYNNKDNFKKIVREVLVSAFNPTILDPHINELKKFLTPYVKEDSTKGKDGSLPGRINKKGQKHSSSVSEFENNIETSLKYWIKTKFEVACNQYGFSKTEILNEASSYVAKPFDYGNNSKQKQKEEEAKKKQEEEEAKKKQEEEEAKKKQEEEEAKKKQEEETKKKQEEEEAKKKQEEEAKKKQEEEAKKKQEEEEAKKKQEEQKEKEKETTKAEEENDDNIDCWSEILGYSCCKETCKTKYTDKHGNWGVENKQWCGIIDEKCKKSLDENKEKEKEKEKETSKTEEENDDIDCWSEILGYSCCKKTCKTKYSDKHGNWGVENKQWCGIIDEKCKKILEEAKCYE
;
A
#
# COMPACT_ATOMS: atom_id res chain seq x y z
N MET A 1 -15.61 -45.83 -7.76
CA MET A 1 -16.01 -44.57 -7.08
C MET A 1 -14.97 -43.51 -7.46
N LYS A 2 -15.34 -42.29 -7.88
CA LYS A 2 -14.36 -41.30 -8.39
C LYS A 2 -13.69 -40.55 -7.23
N ILE A 3 -12.37 -40.43 -7.25
CA ILE A 3 -11.61 -39.58 -6.32
C ILE A 3 -11.85 -38.12 -6.70
N LEU A 4 -12.42 -37.34 -5.77
CA LEU A 4 -12.71 -35.93 -5.99
C LEU A 4 -11.48 -35.09 -5.64
N PHE A 5 -10.67 -34.75 -6.65
CA PHE A 5 -9.57 -33.79 -6.50
C PHE A 5 -10.15 -32.40 -6.18
N LEU A 6 -10.22 -32.06 -4.89
CA LEU A 6 -10.60 -30.72 -4.43
C LEU A 6 -9.47 -29.72 -4.70
N LEU A 7 -9.40 -29.29 -5.95
CA LEU A 7 -8.69 -28.08 -6.37
C LEU A 7 -9.23 -26.89 -5.57
N ARG A 8 -8.54 -26.54 -4.48
CA ARG A 8 -8.67 -25.22 -3.85
C ARG A 8 -8.15 -24.16 -4.83
N PHE A 9 -9.01 -23.76 -5.76
CA PHE A 9 -8.92 -22.44 -6.37
C PHE A 9 -9.11 -21.41 -5.26
N LEU A 10 -8.00 -21.06 -4.60
CA LEU A 10 -7.90 -19.77 -3.93
C LEU A 10 -8.09 -18.72 -5.01
N LEU A 11 -9.29 -18.14 -5.03
CA LEU A 11 -9.52 -16.85 -5.67
C LEU A 11 -8.73 -15.81 -4.89
N PHE A 12 -7.42 -15.75 -5.16
CA PHE A 12 -6.64 -14.56 -4.88
C PHE A 12 -7.33 -13.41 -5.63
N ALA A 13 -8.04 -12.57 -4.87
CA ALA A 13 -8.26 -11.21 -5.32
C ALA A 13 -6.86 -10.64 -5.61
N ALA A 14 -6.60 -10.31 -6.87
CA ALA A 14 -5.27 -9.91 -7.29
C ALA A 14 -4.92 -8.60 -6.56
N ASP A 15 -4.06 -8.71 -5.53
CA ASP A 15 -3.66 -7.55 -4.76
C ASP A 15 -2.91 -6.61 -5.69
N ASN A 16 -3.43 -5.38 -5.83
CA ASN A 16 -2.99 -4.44 -6.86
C ASN A 16 -1.46 -4.26 -6.78
N TYR A 17 -0.77 -4.43 -7.91
CA TYR A 17 0.69 -4.39 -7.99
C TYR A 17 1.29 -3.10 -7.42
N LEU A 18 0.50 -2.02 -7.35
CA LEU A 18 0.89 -0.68 -6.95
C LEU A 18 0.30 -0.24 -5.59
N LYS A 19 -0.40 -1.15 -4.92
CA LYS A 19 -1.01 -0.97 -3.60
C LYS A 19 0.02 -0.56 -2.54
N ASP A 20 -0.38 0.32 -1.63
CA ASP A 20 0.38 0.79 -0.46
C ASP A 20 1.73 1.49 -0.77
N LEU A 21 1.92 1.99 -2.01
CA LEU A 21 3.13 2.69 -2.47
C LEU A 21 3.08 4.23 -2.39
N ASP A 22 2.04 4.83 -1.79
CA ASP A 22 1.86 6.29 -1.60
C ASP A 22 2.23 7.14 -2.83
N ARG A 23 1.64 6.83 -3.99
CA ARG A 23 2.03 7.46 -5.25
C ARG A 23 1.09 8.60 -5.56
N SER A 24 1.64 9.75 -5.93
CA SER A 24 0.84 10.93 -6.31
C SER A 24 -0.06 10.71 -7.54
N PHE A 25 0.17 9.62 -8.28
CA PHE A 25 -0.60 9.20 -9.46
C PHE A 25 -1.69 8.16 -9.14
N ASP A 26 -1.77 7.61 -7.92
CA ASP A 26 -2.78 6.59 -7.55
C ASP A 26 -4.22 7.10 -7.72
N GLU A 27 -4.44 8.41 -7.59
CA GLU A 27 -5.70 9.07 -7.90
C GLU A 27 -6.19 8.77 -9.33
N ALA A 28 -5.27 8.66 -10.29
CA ALA A 28 -5.53 8.39 -11.71
C ALA A 28 -5.14 6.97 -12.17
N GLU A 29 -4.60 6.11 -11.29
CA GLU A 29 -4.26 4.73 -11.65
C GLU A 29 -5.52 3.93 -12.07
N ASN A 30 -5.38 3.17 -13.16
CA ASN A 30 -6.47 2.48 -13.88
C ASN A 30 -7.69 3.37 -14.25
N LYS A 31 -7.49 4.70 -14.41
CA LYS A 31 -8.43 5.62 -15.07
C LYS A 31 -7.76 6.33 -16.24
N ILE A 32 -8.54 6.69 -17.26
CA ILE A 32 -8.06 7.53 -18.36
C ILE A 32 -8.14 9.01 -17.93
N VAL A 33 -7.12 9.80 -18.30
CA VAL A 33 -7.12 11.25 -18.13
C VAL A 33 -7.43 11.92 -19.47
N ASP A 34 -8.61 12.51 -19.62
CA ASP A 34 -8.95 13.29 -20.82
C ASP A 34 -8.40 14.71 -20.67
N LEU A 35 -7.47 15.09 -21.56
CA LEU A 35 -6.80 16.39 -21.57
C LEU A 35 -7.26 17.22 -22.78
N TYR A 36 -8.17 18.17 -22.54
CA TYR A 36 -8.59 19.13 -23.56
C TYR A 36 -7.68 20.36 -23.51
N VAL A 37 -6.97 20.61 -24.61
CA VAL A 37 -6.01 21.69 -24.77
C VAL A 37 -6.60 22.72 -25.74
N SER A 38 -6.67 23.99 -25.32
CA SER A 38 -7.26 25.08 -26.11
C SER A 38 -6.17 26.02 -26.63
N ILE A 39 -5.93 26.01 -27.93
CA ILE A 39 -4.88 26.77 -28.63
C ILE A 39 -5.47 27.42 -29.90
N PRO A 40 -5.15 28.69 -30.23
CA PRO A 40 -5.63 29.32 -31.46
C PRO A 40 -5.37 28.47 -32.72
N LYS A 41 -6.32 28.44 -33.66
CA LYS A 41 -6.24 27.58 -34.86
C LYS A 41 -4.98 27.82 -35.69
N GLU A 42 -4.51 29.07 -35.74
CA GLU A 42 -3.26 29.45 -36.41
C GLU A 42 -2.02 28.82 -35.75
N GLU A 43 -2.00 28.71 -34.42
CA GLU A 43 -0.92 28.06 -33.69
C GLU A 43 -1.00 26.53 -33.75
N VAL A 44 -2.20 25.94 -33.89
CA VAL A 44 -2.34 24.52 -34.24
C VAL A 44 -1.79 24.25 -35.66
N ASN A 45 -2.08 25.13 -36.62
CA ASN A 45 -1.48 25.06 -37.96
C ASN A 45 0.05 25.24 -37.92
N ASN A 46 0.57 26.14 -37.07
CA ASN A 46 2.00 26.35 -36.83
C ASN A 46 2.67 25.09 -36.25
N LEU A 47 2.06 24.46 -35.22
CA LEU A 47 2.49 23.18 -34.67
C LEU A 47 2.56 22.09 -35.76
N ILE A 48 1.51 21.95 -36.58
CA ILE A 48 1.49 20.98 -37.68
C ILE A 48 2.60 21.29 -38.70
N LYS A 49 2.85 22.56 -39.05
CA LYS A 49 3.92 22.98 -39.96
C LYS A 49 5.32 22.66 -39.41
N ILE A 50 5.61 23.03 -38.16
CA ILE A 50 6.91 22.84 -37.49
C ILE A 50 7.21 21.36 -37.26
N THR A 51 6.19 20.52 -37.06
CA THR A 51 6.39 19.07 -36.82
C THR A 51 6.64 18.24 -38.07
N GLN A 52 6.68 18.81 -39.29
CA GLN A 52 7.01 18.07 -40.51
C GLN A 52 8.51 17.73 -40.60
N ILE A 53 8.94 16.72 -39.84
CA ILE A 53 10.33 16.33 -39.61
C ILE A 53 10.53 14.86 -39.98
N SER A 54 11.47 14.57 -40.88
CA SER A 54 11.90 13.21 -41.20
C SER A 54 13.07 12.72 -40.34
N LEU A 55 13.28 11.40 -40.30
CA LEU A 55 14.40 10.79 -39.56
C LEU A 55 15.77 11.32 -40.03
N ASN A 56 15.93 11.53 -41.34
CA ASN A 56 17.14 12.10 -41.93
C ASN A 56 17.46 13.51 -41.39
N GLN A 57 16.44 14.36 -41.19
CA GLN A 57 16.63 15.71 -40.63
C GLN A 57 17.12 15.66 -39.17
N VAL A 58 16.64 14.68 -38.40
CA VAL A 58 17.05 14.47 -37.00
C VAL A 58 18.47 13.91 -36.90
N GLN A 59 18.79 12.89 -37.70
CA GLN A 59 20.10 12.22 -37.71
C GLN A 59 21.20 13.11 -38.27
N ASN A 60 21.02 13.65 -39.49
CA ASN A 60 22.08 14.35 -40.22
C ASN A 60 22.02 15.88 -40.06
N GLY A 61 20.84 16.45 -39.78
CA GLY A 61 20.70 17.87 -39.44
C GLY A 61 20.94 18.19 -37.96
N GLY A 62 21.01 17.16 -37.11
CA GLY A 62 21.15 17.28 -35.66
C GLY A 62 19.87 17.72 -34.97
N ALA A 63 19.22 16.81 -34.24
CA ALA A 63 17.93 17.03 -33.58
C ALA A 63 17.82 18.30 -32.71
N LYS A 64 18.94 18.78 -32.14
CA LYS A 64 19.04 19.99 -31.32
C LYS A 64 18.89 21.30 -32.12
N ASN A 65 19.08 21.25 -33.43
CA ASN A 65 19.00 22.40 -34.35
C ASN A 65 17.59 22.62 -34.92
N LEU A 66 16.67 21.67 -34.70
CA LEU A 66 15.32 21.72 -35.26
C LEU A 66 14.39 22.56 -34.37
N ALA A 67 13.88 23.68 -34.88
CA ALA A 67 12.98 24.59 -34.16
C ALA A 67 11.83 23.83 -33.47
N ASP A 68 11.64 24.04 -32.17
CA ASP A 68 10.53 23.47 -31.39
C ASP A 68 9.28 24.35 -31.49
N PHE A 69 8.10 23.73 -31.49
CA PHE A 69 6.86 24.47 -31.23
C PHE A 69 6.70 24.67 -29.71
N LYS A 70 6.41 25.90 -29.29
CA LYS A 70 6.06 26.25 -27.92
C LYS A 70 4.95 27.29 -27.93
N TYR A 71 3.81 26.95 -27.34
CA TYR A 71 2.76 27.90 -27.01
C TYR A 71 2.70 28.13 -25.49
N VAL A 72 2.22 29.31 -25.09
CA VAL A 72 2.06 29.76 -23.70
C VAL A 72 0.68 30.38 -23.53
N ASN A 73 0.22 30.53 -22.29
CA ASN A 73 -1.11 31.05 -21.97
C ASN A 73 -2.27 30.20 -22.54
N THR A 74 -2.04 28.90 -22.77
CA THR A 74 -3.13 27.96 -23.10
C THR A 74 -3.93 27.59 -21.85
N THR A 75 -5.22 27.33 -22.05
CA THR A 75 -6.06 26.61 -21.09
C THR A 75 -5.96 25.11 -21.35
N ILE A 76 -5.82 24.34 -20.27
CA ILE A 76 -5.89 22.88 -20.30
C ILE A 76 -6.95 22.44 -19.30
N LEU A 77 -7.92 21.64 -19.75
CA LEU A 77 -8.95 21.05 -18.91
C LEU A 77 -8.69 19.55 -18.79
N ALA A 78 -8.41 19.09 -17.57
CA ALA A 78 -8.23 17.67 -17.28
C ALA A 78 -9.50 17.08 -16.68
N LYS A 79 -9.95 15.93 -17.20
CA LYS A 79 -11.06 15.13 -16.64
C LYS A 79 -10.60 13.71 -16.36
N TRP A 80 -10.88 13.19 -15.17
CA TRP A 80 -10.54 11.81 -14.76
C TRP A 80 -11.43 11.40 -13.59
N ASN A 81 -11.92 10.14 -13.56
CA ASN A 81 -12.66 9.60 -12.39
C ASN A 81 -13.82 10.51 -11.89
N GLY A 82 -14.61 11.08 -12.81
CA GLY A 82 -15.69 12.04 -12.49
C GLY A 82 -15.24 13.42 -11.99
N LYS A 83 -13.93 13.62 -11.76
CA LYS A 83 -13.33 14.92 -11.42
C LYS A 83 -12.99 15.70 -12.69
N GLU A 84 -13.08 17.01 -12.57
CA GLU A 84 -12.72 17.97 -13.62
C GLU A 84 -11.91 19.11 -13.02
N LYS A 85 -10.84 19.54 -13.70
CA LYS A 85 -9.99 20.65 -13.23
C LYS A 85 -9.38 21.43 -14.38
N LYS A 86 -9.71 22.72 -14.43
CA LYS A 86 -9.17 23.71 -15.37
C LYS A 86 -7.80 24.21 -14.88
N TYR A 87 -6.85 24.29 -15.80
CA TYR A 87 -5.55 24.90 -15.62
C TYR A 87 -5.39 26.02 -16.65
N GLU A 88 -5.05 27.22 -16.18
CA GLU A 88 -4.87 28.41 -17.01
C GLU A 88 -3.37 28.78 -17.01
N ASN A 89 -2.98 29.69 -17.90
CA ASN A 89 -1.59 30.16 -18.05
C ASN A 89 -0.56 29.03 -18.27
N CYS A 90 -0.99 27.92 -18.88
CA CYS A 90 -0.14 26.77 -19.12
C CYS A 90 0.77 26.98 -20.34
N SER A 91 1.87 26.22 -20.41
CA SER A 91 2.69 26.12 -21.61
C SER A 91 2.65 24.70 -22.18
N PHE A 92 2.50 24.62 -23.50
CA PHE A 92 2.40 23.38 -24.26
C PHE A 92 3.49 23.42 -25.34
N LYS A 93 4.39 22.42 -25.33
CA LYS A 93 5.59 22.37 -26.18
C LYS A 93 5.73 21.00 -26.83
N THR A 94 6.33 20.91 -28.03
CA THR A 94 6.87 19.65 -28.54
C THR A 94 7.90 19.03 -27.59
N GLY A 95 8.07 17.71 -27.67
CA GLY A 95 8.96 16.93 -26.82
C GLY A 95 9.77 15.86 -27.54
N GLY A 96 10.78 15.35 -26.84
CA GLY A 96 11.78 14.45 -27.40
C GLY A 96 12.81 15.16 -28.30
N GLN A 97 13.81 14.40 -28.74
CA GLN A 97 14.71 14.77 -29.83
C GLN A 97 14.46 13.85 -31.02
N TYR A 98 14.91 12.60 -30.96
CA TYR A 98 14.69 11.63 -32.04
C TYR A 98 13.23 11.24 -32.22
N ALA A 99 12.43 11.20 -31.14
CA ALA A 99 10.99 10.95 -31.22
C ALA A 99 10.22 11.99 -32.09
N ARG A 100 10.81 13.15 -32.41
CA ARG A 100 10.20 14.17 -33.27
C ARG A 100 10.14 13.75 -34.75
N SER A 101 10.87 12.72 -35.18
CA SER A 101 10.73 12.13 -36.52
C SER A 101 9.70 11.00 -36.61
N ASN A 102 8.90 10.76 -35.58
CA ASN A 102 7.72 9.89 -35.65
C ASN A 102 6.50 10.67 -36.13
N ASP A 103 5.50 9.97 -36.67
CA ASP A 103 4.25 10.57 -37.16
C ASP A 103 3.36 11.12 -36.03
N LYS A 104 3.30 10.42 -34.89
CA LYS A 104 2.75 10.89 -33.62
C LYS A 104 3.82 11.63 -32.82
N VAL A 105 3.51 12.83 -32.35
CA VAL A 105 4.47 13.75 -31.73
C VAL A 105 4.29 13.77 -30.20
N SER A 106 5.40 13.74 -29.46
CA SER A 106 5.41 13.89 -28.00
C SER A 106 5.23 15.34 -27.57
N PHE A 107 4.63 15.55 -26.39
CA PHE A 107 4.43 16.90 -25.82
C PHE A 107 4.96 17.02 -24.39
N ASN A 108 5.49 18.20 -24.06
CA ASN A 108 5.79 18.62 -22.69
C ASN A 108 4.77 19.68 -22.27
N ILE A 109 4.22 19.56 -21.06
CA ILE A 109 3.24 20.49 -20.51
C ILE A 109 3.76 21.04 -19.18
N LYS A 110 3.75 22.37 -19.05
CA LYS A 110 3.96 23.08 -17.78
C LYS A 110 2.64 23.70 -17.32
N LEU A 111 2.22 23.33 -16.11
CA LEU A 111 1.03 23.81 -15.41
C LEU A 111 1.42 24.76 -14.27
N GLU A 112 0.67 25.83 -14.04
CA GLU A 112 0.93 26.72 -12.90
C GLU A 112 0.30 26.25 -11.57
N LYS A 113 -0.79 25.47 -11.63
CA LYS A 113 -1.33 24.72 -10.49
C LYS A 113 -0.98 23.23 -10.65
N LYS A 114 -0.72 22.52 -9.54
CA LYS A 114 -0.31 21.11 -9.57
C LYS A 114 -1.42 20.18 -10.09
N PHE A 115 -1.07 19.21 -10.93
CA PHE A 115 -1.88 18.02 -11.29
C PHE A 115 -1.14 16.76 -10.84
N LEU A 116 -1.79 15.82 -10.13
CA LEU A 116 -1.15 14.63 -9.54
C LEU A 116 0.16 14.98 -8.79
N GLY A 117 0.13 16.09 -8.04
CA GLY A 117 1.29 16.66 -7.35
C GLY A 117 2.28 17.47 -8.20
N ARG A 118 2.24 17.40 -9.53
CA ARG A 118 3.27 17.91 -10.45
C ARG A 118 2.94 19.24 -11.13
N LYS A 119 3.98 20.03 -11.44
CA LYS A 119 3.91 21.18 -12.36
C LYS A 119 4.34 20.87 -13.81
N ASN A 120 5.20 19.87 -14.01
CA ASN A 120 5.72 19.51 -15.33
C ASN A 120 5.37 18.05 -15.62
N ILE A 121 4.66 17.80 -16.72
CA ILE A 121 4.25 16.46 -17.16
C ILE A 121 4.60 16.27 -18.65
N ARG A 122 4.77 15.01 -19.06
CA ARG A 122 5.02 14.61 -20.45
C ARG A 122 3.84 13.81 -20.97
N LEU A 123 3.47 14.05 -22.23
CA LEU A 123 2.62 13.14 -23.00
C LEU A 123 3.50 12.44 -24.04
N ARG A 124 3.71 11.14 -23.84
CA ARG A 124 4.53 10.31 -24.72
C ARG A 124 3.65 9.39 -25.56
N PRO A 125 3.85 9.33 -26.89
CA PRO A 125 3.14 8.40 -27.74
C PRO A 125 3.78 6.99 -27.74
N ASP A 126 5.04 6.90 -27.26
CA ASP A 126 5.90 5.71 -27.27
C ASP A 126 5.74 4.89 -28.57
N ALA A 127 5.86 5.59 -29.71
CA ALA A 127 5.32 5.14 -31.00
C ALA A 127 5.90 3.82 -31.51
N THR A 128 7.10 3.43 -31.06
CA THR A 128 7.74 2.13 -31.35
C THR A 128 7.26 0.99 -30.46
N ASP A 129 6.68 1.28 -29.29
CA ASP A 129 6.15 0.28 -28.37
C ASP A 129 4.75 -0.19 -28.82
N LYS A 130 4.71 -1.27 -29.60
CA LYS A 130 3.43 -1.89 -30.00
C LYS A 130 2.57 -2.37 -28.83
N SER A 131 3.16 -2.61 -27.65
CA SER A 131 2.40 -3.00 -26.46
C SER A 131 1.75 -1.82 -25.73
N HIS A 132 2.18 -0.58 -25.99
CA HIS A 132 1.84 0.63 -25.20
C HIS A 132 2.06 0.53 -23.67
N LEU A 133 2.69 -0.55 -23.16
CA LEU A 133 2.86 -0.84 -21.73
C LEU A 133 4.29 -0.61 -21.22
N ARG A 134 5.32 -0.57 -22.07
CA ARG A 134 6.74 -0.65 -21.64
C ARG A 134 7.11 0.46 -20.66
N SER A 135 6.79 1.71 -21.00
CA SER A 135 7.02 2.89 -20.17
C SER A 135 6.31 2.81 -18.81
N LYS A 136 5.05 2.33 -18.80
CA LYS A 136 4.24 2.20 -17.58
C LYS A 136 4.78 1.10 -16.67
N ILE A 137 4.99 -0.10 -17.22
CA ILE A 137 5.49 -1.27 -16.48
C ILE A 137 6.88 -0.99 -15.88
N CYS A 138 7.79 -0.31 -16.59
CA CYS A 138 9.08 0.07 -16.01
C CYS A 138 8.95 1.06 -14.85
N CYS A 139 8.09 2.09 -14.98
CA CYS A 139 7.81 3.00 -13.86
C CYS A 139 7.22 2.22 -12.67
N ASP A 140 6.26 1.35 -12.91
CA ASP A 140 5.56 0.56 -11.91
C ASP A 140 6.51 -0.38 -11.15
N ILE A 141 7.34 -1.16 -11.87
CA ILE A 141 8.37 -2.03 -11.28
C ILE A 141 9.31 -1.21 -10.39
N ALA A 142 9.81 -0.07 -10.88
CA ALA A 142 10.74 0.76 -10.11
C ALA A 142 10.09 1.40 -8.86
N ASN A 143 8.81 1.80 -8.92
CA ASN A 143 8.08 2.24 -7.73
C ASN A 143 7.90 1.08 -6.73
N ARG A 144 7.50 -0.12 -7.19
CA ARG A 144 7.28 -1.30 -6.32
C ARG A 144 8.57 -1.87 -5.71
N MET A 145 9.69 -1.75 -6.43
CA MET A 145 11.03 -2.13 -5.98
C MET A 145 11.58 -1.22 -4.85
N GLY A 146 10.91 -0.10 -4.56
CA GLY A 146 11.31 0.84 -3.51
C GLY A 146 12.55 1.66 -3.89
N VAL A 147 12.62 2.18 -5.12
CA VAL A 147 13.64 3.15 -5.57
C VAL A 147 13.00 4.48 -6.00
N PRO A 148 13.71 5.62 -5.93
CA PRO A 148 13.16 6.92 -6.31
C PRO A 148 12.89 6.97 -7.82
N SER A 149 11.62 6.91 -8.21
CA SER A 149 11.22 6.69 -9.61
C SER A 149 10.13 7.64 -10.08
N ILE A 150 10.08 7.87 -11.39
CA ILE A 150 8.99 8.57 -12.08
C ILE A 150 7.68 7.77 -12.02
N GLN A 151 6.55 8.49 -12.10
CA GLN A 151 5.22 7.91 -12.16
C GLN A 151 4.57 8.13 -13.54
N ALA A 152 3.67 7.22 -13.91
CA ALA A 152 3.02 7.17 -15.21
C ALA A 152 1.57 6.66 -15.11
N VAL A 153 0.67 7.25 -15.89
CA VAL A 153 -0.72 6.80 -16.16
C VAL A 153 -1.03 7.04 -17.65
N TYR A 154 -2.27 6.91 -18.09
CA TYR A 154 -2.65 7.10 -19.50
C TYR A 154 -3.60 8.29 -19.69
N ALA A 155 -3.48 8.93 -20.84
CA ALA A 155 -4.29 10.09 -21.19
C ALA A 155 -4.75 10.06 -22.66
N ARG A 156 -5.95 10.60 -22.90
CA ARG A 156 -6.41 10.99 -24.23
C ARG A 156 -6.17 12.48 -24.42
N LEU A 157 -5.46 12.84 -25.48
CA LEU A 157 -5.28 14.24 -25.85
C LEU A 157 -6.43 14.69 -26.75
N TYR A 158 -7.05 15.81 -26.43
CA TYR A 158 -7.98 16.52 -27.30
C TYR A 158 -7.43 17.92 -27.59
N MET A 159 -7.19 18.26 -28.86
CA MET A 159 -6.76 19.60 -29.26
C MET A 159 -7.98 20.32 -29.83
N ASN A 160 -8.40 21.43 -29.22
CA ASN A 160 -9.62 22.15 -29.61
C ASN A 160 -10.86 21.24 -29.77
N ASN A 161 -11.00 20.27 -28.86
CA ASN A 161 -12.03 19.21 -28.84
C ASN A 161 -11.90 18.10 -29.92
N GLU A 162 -10.93 18.16 -30.84
CA GLU A 162 -10.61 17.06 -31.75
C GLU A 162 -9.73 16.01 -31.07
N TYR A 163 -10.05 14.71 -31.23
CA TYR A 163 -9.25 13.63 -30.62
C TYR A 163 -7.89 13.48 -31.30
N TRP A 164 -6.82 13.69 -30.52
CA TRP A 164 -5.43 13.62 -30.95
C TRP A 164 -4.68 12.39 -30.40
N GLY A 165 -5.41 11.45 -29.82
CA GLY A 165 -4.92 10.09 -29.55
C GLY A 165 -4.62 9.76 -28.08
N LEU A 166 -4.28 8.50 -27.86
CA LEU A 166 -3.79 7.92 -26.61
C LEU A 166 -2.30 8.23 -26.38
N TYR A 167 -1.92 8.60 -25.16
CA TYR A 167 -0.54 8.87 -24.72
C TYR A 167 -0.29 8.29 -23.32
N THR A 168 0.95 7.89 -23.05
CA THR A 168 1.46 7.72 -21.69
C THR A 168 1.64 9.11 -21.07
N LEU A 169 0.93 9.42 -19.99
CA LEU A 169 1.10 10.64 -19.20
C LEU A 169 2.10 10.36 -18.07
N MET A 170 3.24 11.05 -18.09
CA MET A 170 4.37 10.74 -17.21
C MET A 170 4.93 11.97 -16.51
N ASP A 171 5.65 11.73 -15.41
CA ASP A 171 6.49 12.73 -14.75
C ASP A 171 7.57 13.34 -15.67
N ALA A 172 7.96 14.57 -15.33
CA ALA A 172 9.16 15.21 -15.86
C ALA A 172 10.17 15.48 -14.73
N LEU A 173 11.26 14.71 -14.69
CA LEU A 173 12.38 14.95 -13.78
C LEU A 173 13.00 16.33 -14.03
N LYS A 174 12.81 17.23 -13.07
CA LYS A 174 13.27 18.63 -13.07
C LYS A 174 13.44 19.08 -11.61
N PRO A 175 14.10 20.22 -11.34
CA PRO A 175 14.16 20.83 -10.00
C PRO A 175 12.80 20.89 -9.29
N SER A 176 11.71 21.17 -10.02
CA SER A 176 10.35 21.18 -9.46
C SER A 176 9.89 19.83 -8.91
N TRP A 177 10.31 18.72 -9.52
CA TRP A 177 9.96 17.36 -9.08
C TRP A 177 10.73 17.02 -7.80
N ILE A 178 12.02 17.33 -7.71
CA ILE A 178 12.82 17.17 -6.48
C ILE A 178 12.24 18.00 -5.31
N LYS A 179 11.86 19.26 -5.57
CA LYS A 179 11.14 20.10 -4.58
C LYS A 179 9.76 19.55 -4.17
N GLN A 180 9.23 18.56 -4.89
CA GLN A 180 7.92 17.95 -4.63
C GLN A 180 8.04 16.56 -4.00
N THR A 181 9.08 15.79 -4.33
CA THR A 181 9.28 14.42 -3.82
C THR A 181 10.20 14.36 -2.62
N PHE A 182 11.35 15.07 -2.63
CA PHE A 182 12.35 15.04 -1.54
C PHE A 182 12.23 16.18 -0.52
N ASN A 183 11.38 17.19 -0.80
CA ASN A 183 11.18 18.39 0.03
C ASN A 183 12.47 18.94 0.70
N PRO A 184 13.54 19.23 -0.08
CA PRO A 184 14.78 19.84 0.44
C PRO A 184 14.51 21.18 1.11
N THR A 185 15.40 21.58 2.03
CA THR A 185 15.37 22.93 2.64
C THR A 185 16.00 23.98 1.73
N GLU A 186 16.88 23.58 0.80
CA GLU A 186 17.39 24.48 -0.25
C GLU A 186 16.24 25.03 -1.11
N LYS A 187 16.13 26.37 -1.18
CA LYS A 187 15.11 27.05 -2.01
C LYS A 187 15.24 26.68 -3.49
N GLU A 188 16.46 26.48 -3.99
CA GLU A 188 16.75 26.05 -5.36
C GLU A 188 17.56 24.76 -5.39
N VAL A 189 17.19 23.83 -6.28
CA VAL A 189 17.85 22.52 -6.37
C VAL A 189 19.08 22.65 -7.26
N THR A 190 20.24 22.68 -6.63
CA THR A 190 21.55 22.85 -7.29
C THR A 190 22.24 21.52 -7.63
N THR A 191 21.76 20.40 -7.07
CA THR A 191 22.45 19.10 -7.06
C THR A 191 21.84 18.02 -7.97
N LEU A 192 20.92 18.38 -8.87
CA LEU A 192 20.29 17.46 -9.81
C LEU A 192 20.96 17.55 -11.20
N TYR A 193 21.46 16.44 -11.72
CA TYR A 193 22.21 16.38 -13.00
C TYR A 193 21.60 15.36 -13.95
N GLN A 194 21.28 15.74 -15.19
CA GLN A 194 20.74 14.87 -16.23
C GLN A 194 21.85 14.38 -17.18
N CYS A 195 21.94 13.06 -17.39
CA CYS A 195 22.94 12.42 -18.25
C CYS A 195 22.33 12.08 -19.63
N LYS A 196 22.42 13.04 -20.57
CA LYS A 196 21.62 13.12 -21.82
C LYS A 196 22.44 13.13 -23.13
N ASN A 197 23.70 12.72 -23.08
CA ASN A 197 24.62 12.71 -24.23
C ASN A 197 25.33 11.36 -24.47
N GLY A 198 25.04 10.33 -23.66
CA GLY A 198 25.67 9.00 -23.73
C GLY A 198 27.13 8.95 -23.25
N GLY A 199 27.51 7.85 -22.62
CA GLY A 199 28.84 7.56 -22.11
C GLY A 199 29.09 7.89 -20.64
N MET A 200 28.04 8.19 -19.85
CA MET A 200 28.19 8.35 -18.40
C MET A 200 28.26 6.97 -17.73
N ASN A 201 29.47 6.56 -17.32
CA ASN A 201 29.77 5.24 -16.74
C ASN A 201 30.60 5.32 -15.45
N LEU A 202 30.55 6.48 -14.78
CA LEU A 202 31.32 6.82 -13.56
C LEU A 202 32.85 6.71 -13.67
N LYS A 203 33.44 6.53 -14.86
CA LYS A 203 34.90 6.66 -15.07
C LYS A 203 35.31 8.14 -14.99
N SER A 204 36.58 8.42 -14.69
CA SER A 204 37.13 9.78 -14.76
C SER A 204 36.77 10.48 -16.09
N GLY A 205 36.36 11.74 -16.02
CA GLY A 205 35.89 12.53 -17.17
C GLY A 205 34.45 12.24 -17.66
N SER A 206 33.80 11.14 -17.26
CA SER A 206 32.48 10.77 -17.78
C SER A 206 31.35 11.75 -17.38
N ALA A 207 31.55 12.51 -16.30
CA ALA A 207 30.63 13.59 -15.85
C ALA A 207 30.31 14.62 -16.95
N SER A 208 31.20 14.81 -17.93
CA SER A 208 31.01 15.66 -19.12
C SER A 208 29.82 15.26 -20.02
N LYS A 209 29.26 14.07 -19.81
CA LYS A 209 28.06 13.57 -20.50
C LYS A 209 26.75 14.00 -19.83
N CYS A 210 26.85 14.62 -18.65
CA CYS A 210 25.73 15.10 -17.85
C CYS A 210 25.75 16.63 -17.75
N PHE A 211 24.60 17.20 -17.40
CA PHE A 211 24.37 18.65 -17.30
C PHE A 211 23.51 18.92 -16.08
N ASN A 212 23.67 20.07 -15.42
CA ASN A 212 22.76 20.44 -14.34
C ASN A 212 21.33 20.58 -14.89
N ALA A 213 20.35 20.03 -14.18
CA ALA A 213 18.95 20.03 -14.58
C ALA A 213 18.23 21.34 -14.25
N ASN A 214 18.84 22.18 -13.41
CA ASN A 214 18.53 23.59 -13.30
C ASN A 214 19.27 24.34 -14.42
N ASP A 215 18.51 24.79 -15.42
CA ASP A 215 19.06 25.44 -16.61
C ASP A 215 19.74 26.80 -16.27
N GLU A 216 19.44 27.39 -15.10
CA GLU A 216 20.05 28.63 -14.59
C GLU A 216 21.35 28.41 -13.78
N TYR A 217 21.65 27.17 -13.37
CA TYR A 217 22.80 26.84 -12.52
C TYR A 217 23.65 25.72 -13.15
N GLN A 218 24.46 26.04 -14.15
CA GLN A 218 25.20 25.04 -14.96
C GLN A 218 26.54 24.56 -14.35
N HIS A 219 26.74 24.68 -13.03
CA HIS A 219 27.97 24.26 -12.37
C HIS A 219 28.04 22.73 -12.19
N MET A 220 29.17 22.12 -12.56
CA MET A 220 29.38 20.65 -12.56
C MET A 220 30.26 20.14 -11.40
N THR A 221 30.77 21.02 -10.52
CA THR A 221 31.78 20.70 -9.51
C THR A 221 31.36 19.58 -8.55
N GLN A 222 30.10 19.55 -8.10
CA GLN A 222 29.61 18.48 -7.22
C GLN A 222 29.61 17.12 -7.93
N LEU A 223 29.20 17.05 -9.20
CA LEU A 223 29.20 15.79 -9.97
C LEU A 223 30.62 15.33 -10.32
N ASN A 224 31.53 16.26 -10.64
CA ASN A 224 32.94 15.94 -10.85
C ASN A 224 33.59 15.37 -9.58
N ASN A 225 33.30 15.95 -8.41
CA ASN A 225 33.78 15.45 -7.12
C ASN A 225 33.16 14.09 -6.76
N PHE A 226 31.89 13.84 -7.13
CA PHE A 226 31.27 12.52 -6.97
C PHE A 226 31.96 11.45 -7.82
N VAL A 227 32.14 11.71 -9.13
CA VAL A 227 32.87 10.80 -10.03
C VAL A 227 34.28 10.55 -9.51
N LYS A 228 35.00 11.60 -9.08
CA LYS A 228 36.32 11.46 -8.46
C LYS A 228 36.27 10.51 -7.25
N GLY A 229 35.37 10.75 -6.29
CA GLY A 229 35.20 9.90 -5.10
C GLY A 229 34.86 8.44 -5.43
N VAL A 230 34.08 8.18 -6.47
CA VAL A 230 33.79 6.82 -6.96
C VAL A 230 35.03 6.12 -7.52
N ASN A 231 35.96 6.85 -8.16
CA ASN A 231 37.22 6.28 -8.66
C ASN A 231 38.29 6.14 -7.56
N GLU A 232 38.20 6.90 -6.47
CA GLU A 232 39.10 6.82 -5.31
C GLU A 232 38.65 5.78 -4.26
N ALA A 233 37.37 5.37 -4.27
CA ALA A 233 36.80 4.41 -3.33
C ALA A 233 37.33 2.98 -3.55
N LYS A 234 37.89 2.37 -2.49
CA LYS A 234 38.58 1.07 -2.57
C LYS A 234 37.65 -0.13 -2.33
N ASN A 235 36.47 0.11 -1.77
CA ASN A 235 35.54 -0.91 -1.27
C ASN A 235 34.11 -0.35 -1.17
N ILE A 236 33.15 -1.23 -0.84
CA ILE A 236 31.73 -0.89 -0.70
C ILE A 236 31.44 0.10 0.44
N ASN A 237 32.25 0.14 1.50
CA ASN A 237 32.05 1.06 2.63
C ASN A 237 32.45 2.49 2.24
N ASP A 238 33.47 2.66 1.40
CA ASP A 238 33.84 3.97 0.85
C ASP A 238 32.76 4.50 -0.11
N LEU A 239 32.23 3.64 -0.99
CA LEU A 239 31.09 3.99 -1.84
C LEU A 239 29.83 4.33 -1.02
N SER A 240 29.55 3.60 0.06
CA SER A 240 28.37 3.83 0.92
C SER A 240 28.40 5.13 1.73
N LYS A 241 29.55 5.82 1.78
CA LYS A 241 29.69 7.19 2.33
C LYS A 241 29.27 8.26 1.33
N ILE A 242 29.35 7.98 0.03
CA ILE A 242 29.09 8.97 -1.03
C ILE A 242 27.80 8.71 -1.81
N MET A 243 27.32 7.47 -1.92
CA MET A 243 26.13 7.12 -2.69
C MET A 243 25.24 6.10 -1.98
N ASP A 244 23.98 6.09 -2.36
CA ASP A 244 23.03 5.05 -1.93
C ASP A 244 23.27 3.78 -2.76
N VAL A 245 24.20 2.95 -2.27
CA VAL A 245 24.63 1.71 -2.93
C VAL A 245 23.45 0.74 -3.13
N ASN A 246 22.44 0.75 -2.26
CA ASN A 246 21.28 -0.11 -2.41
C ASN A 246 20.40 0.32 -3.60
N VAL A 247 20.06 1.62 -3.68
CA VAL A 247 19.31 2.17 -4.82
C VAL A 247 20.06 1.92 -6.14
N PHE A 248 21.37 2.14 -6.16
CA PHE A 248 22.19 1.90 -7.36
C PHE A 248 22.23 0.41 -7.75
N LEU A 249 22.41 -0.51 -6.79
CA LEU A 249 22.43 -1.94 -7.07
C LEU A 249 21.07 -2.45 -7.54
N LYS A 250 19.97 -1.97 -6.97
CA LYS A 250 18.61 -2.26 -7.44
C LYS A 250 18.39 -1.80 -8.88
N TYR A 251 18.83 -0.59 -9.23
CA TYR A 251 18.71 -0.06 -10.59
C TYR A 251 19.51 -0.87 -11.64
N VAL A 252 20.77 -1.24 -11.37
CA VAL A 252 21.51 -2.09 -12.34
C VAL A 252 20.94 -3.51 -12.47
N VAL A 253 20.34 -4.08 -11.41
CA VAL A 253 19.60 -5.34 -11.53
C VAL A 253 18.35 -5.15 -12.39
N PHE A 254 17.60 -4.06 -12.18
CA PHE A 254 16.41 -3.69 -12.95
C PHE A 254 16.72 -3.49 -14.44
N GLU A 255 17.76 -2.74 -14.81
CA GLU A 255 18.20 -2.56 -16.20
C GLU A 255 18.44 -3.90 -16.93
N TRP A 256 19.12 -4.84 -16.28
CA TRP A 256 19.42 -6.15 -16.85
C TRP A 256 18.17 -7.03 -17.01
N LEU A 257 17.22 -6.95 -16.06
CA LEU A 257 15.96 -7.70 -16.07
C LEU A 257 14.96 -7.15 -17.11
N ILE A 258 14.73 -5.84 -17.15
CA ILE A 258 13.91 -5.21 -18.21
C ILE A 258 14.62 -5.23 -19.57
N GLY A 259 15.93 -5.48 -19.59
CA GLY A 259 16.72 -5.54 -20.82
C GLY A 259 16.95 -4.19 -21.48
N SER A 260 17.20 -3.12 -20.71
CA SER A 260 17.51 -1.82 -21.28
C SER A 260 18.99 -1.65 -21.60
N PHE A 261 19.26 -1.02 -22.74
CA PHE A 261 20.60 -0.65 -23.18
C PHE A 261 20.82 0.88 -23.22
N ASP A 262 19.74 1.66 -23.15
CA ASP A 262 19.78 3.13 -23.24
C ASP A 262 19.95 3.81 -21.86
N HIS A 263 20.34 3.02 -20.84
CA HIS A 263 20.53 3.42 -19.44
C HIS A 263 22.01 3.22 -19.00
N PHE A 264 22.32 3.07 -17.70
CA PHE A 264 23.68 3.09 -17.17
C PHE A 264 24.58 1.94 -17.62
N LEU A 265 24.06 0.71 -17.72
CA LEU A 265 24.90 -0.48 -17.95
C LEU A 265 25.55 -0.56 -19.33
N ILE A 266 24.99 0.12 -20.35
CA ILE A 266 25.43 0.02 -21.74
C ILE A 266 25.73 1.39 -22.36
N TYR A 267 24.72 2.21 -22.66
CA TYR A 267 24.96 3.53 -23.29
C TYR A 267 25.33 4.65 -22.31
N GLY A 268 25.10 4.52 -21.00
CA GLY A 268 25.38 5.57 -20.02
C GLY A 268 24.53 6.83 -20.27
N HIS A 269 23.21 6.66 -20.37
CA HIS A 269 22.24 7.64 -20.86
C HIS A 269 20.89 7.59 -20.10
N ASN A 270 19.94 8.49 -20.39
CA ASN A 270 18.56 8.51 -19.84
C ASN A 270 18.36 8.42 -18.31
N PHE A 271 19.35 8.83 -17.50
CA PHE A 271 19.20 8.93 -16.05
C PHE A 271 19.65 10.28 -15.49
N TYR A 272 19.32 10.50 -14.22
CA TYR A 272 19.77 11.60 -13.41
C TYR A 272 20.61 11.10 -12.23
N PHE A 273 21.60 11.91 -11.83
CA PHE A 273 22.22 11.82 -10.52
C PHE A 273 21.72 12.98 -9.65
N TYR A 274 21.26 12.68 -8.44
CA TYR A 274 20.80 13.67 -7.46
C TYR A 274 21.51 13.46 -6.12
N LYS A 275 22.09 14.51 -5.55
CA LYS A 275 22.64 14.48 -4.19
C LYS A 275 21.54 14.82 -3.18
N ARG A 276 21.06 13.82 -2.44
CA ARG A 276 20.04 13.93 -1.39
C ARG A 276 20.57 14.77 -0.23
N GLU A 277 19.75 15.72 0.25
CA GLU A 277 20.14 16.63 1.33
C GLU A 277 20.26 15.93 2.69
N THR A 278 19.36 14.98 3.00
CA THR A 278 19.20 14.39 4.34
C THR A 278 20.40 13.57 4.83
N ASP A 279 21.17 12.99 3.92
CA ASP A 279 22.39 12.19 4.23
C ASP A 279 23.59 12.53 3.33
N GLY A 280 23.45 13.52 2.44
CA GLY A 280 24.48 13.94 1.50
C GLY A 280 24.77 12.96 0.36
N LYS A 281 24.05 11.83 0.25
CA LYS A 281 24.37 10.76 -0.70
C LYS A 281 23.80 10.98 -2.09
N TRP A 282 24.52 10.46 -3.08
CA TRP A 282 24.09 10.43 -4.47
C TRP A 282 23.13 9.26 -4.76
N LEU A 283 22.03 9.59 -5.44
CA LEU A 283 21.00 8.69 -5.94
C LEU A 283 21.03 8.67 -7.47
N LEU A 284 20.82 7.48 -8.04
CA LEU A 284 20.48 7.26 -9.45
C LEU A 284 18.95 7.33 -9.60
N ILE A 285 18.46 7.96 -10.66
CA ILE A 285 17.01 8.09 -10.99
C ILE A 285 16.84 7.98 -12.51
N GLU A 286 16.16 6.94 -13.00
CA GLU A 286 16.02 6.64 -14.44
C GLU A 286 14.73 7.23 -15.08
N HIS A 287 14.71 7.36 -16.41
CA HIS A 287 13.52 7.74 -17.22
C HIS A 287 13.67 7.25 -18.68
N ASP A 288 12.65 7.42 -19.54
CA ASP A 288 12.74 7.01 -20.98
C ASP A 288 12.92 5.48 -21.18
N PHE A 289 11.92 4.71 -20.71
CA PHE A 289 11.90 3.25 -20.77
C PHE A 289 11.31 2.64 -22.06
N ASP A 290 11.35 3.33 -23.20
CA ASP A 290 10.82 2.82 -24.49
C ASP A 290 11.72 1.73 -25.12
N ASN A 291 13.04 1.86 -24.94
CA ASN A 291 14.06 0.87 -25.28
C ASN A 291 14.21 -0.20 -24.17
N THR A 292 13.15 -1.00 -23.98
CA THR A 292 13.06 -2.09 -22.98
C THR A 292 12.31 -3.33 -23.51
N PHE A 293 12.40 -4.45 -22.79
CA PHE A 293 11.77 -5.74 -23.10
C PHE A 293 12.00 -6.18 -24.56
N GLY A 294 13.27 -6.16 -24.99
CA GLY A 294 13.69 -6.50 -26.35
C GLY A 294 13.40 -5.45 -27.43
N SER A 295 12.72 -4.34 -27.11
CA SER A 295 12.56 -3.21 -28.04
C SER A 295 13.92 -2.56 -28.35
N GLY A 296 14.21 -2.29 -29.62
CA GLY A 296 15.41 -1.58 -30.07
C GLY A 296 16.75 -2.34 -29.94
N ILE A 297 16.75 -3.55 -29.37
CA ILE A 297 17.97 -4.29 -29.01
C ILE A 297 18.77 -4.78 -30.23
N SER A 298 20.10 -4.79 -30.13
CA SER A 298 20.99 -5.27 -31.20
C SER A 298 22.22 -5.98 -30.63
N LEU A 299 22.66 -7.07 -31.26
CA LEU A 299 23.90 -7.78 -30.88
C LEU A 299 25.14 -6.87 -30.96
N ASN A 300 25.09 -5.84 -31.82
CA ASN A 300 26.20 -4.89 -32.01
C ASN A 300 26.52 -4.08 -30.74
N LEU A 301 25.58 -3.96 -29.79
CA LEU A 301 25.80 -3.32 -28.49
C LEU A 301 26.97 -3.95 -27.71
N TRP A 302 27.17 -5.26 -27.86
CA TRP A 302 28.22 -6.03 -27.21
C TRP A 302 29.38 -6.41 -28.15
N ALA A 303 29.41 -5.91 -29.39
CA ALA A 303 30.42 -6.27 -30.40
C ALA A 303 31.86 -6.11 -29.90
N ASN A 304 32.14 -5.03 -29.16
CA ASN A 304 33.45 -4.70 -28.63
C ASN A 304 33.66 -5.13 -27.17
N LYS A 305 32.82 -6.01 -26.63
CA LYS A 305 32.88 -6.43 -25.21
C LYS A 305 33.90 -7.56 -25.01
N GLY A 306 35.07 -7.19 -24.46
CA GLY A 306 36.08 -8.15 -23.97
C GLY A 306 35.57 -9.05 -22.83
N PRO A 307 36.42 -9.92 -22.26
CA PRO A 307 36.03 -10.89 -21.23
C PRO A 307 35.29 -10.26 -20.04
N ASN A 308 34.39 -11.01 -19.40
CA ASN A 308 33.52 -10.49 -18.35
C ASN A 308 34.30 -10.33 -17.02
N GLN A 309 33.92 -9.37 -16.17
CA GLN A 309 34.70 -9.00 -14.97
C GLN A 309 34.86 -10.09 -13.90
N ASP A 310 34.03 -11.13 -13.90
CA ASP A 310 34.16 -12.29 -13.00
C ASP A 310 35.12 -13.37 -13.52
N GLY A 311 35.66 -13.21 -14.74
CA GLY A 311 36.47 -14.22 -15.42
C GLY A 311 35.64 -15.16 -16.31
N SER A 312 34.31 -15.03 -16.36
CA SER A 312 33.51 -15.79 -17.32
C SER A 312 33.82 -15.34 -18.76
N SER A 313 34.09 -16.33 -19.61
CA SER A 313 34.58 -16.08 -20.96
C SER A 313 33.45 -16.16 -21.99
N GLY A 314 32.85 -14.99 -22.27
CA GLY A 314 32.43 -14.69 -23.64
C GLY A 314 33.68 -14.66 -24.53
N ASN A 315 34.22 -15.83 -24.87
CA ASN A 315 35.60 -15.97 -25.30
C ASN A 315 35.84 -15.31 -26.67
N SER A 316 36.52 -14.16 -26.66
CA SER A 316 36.84 -13.42 -27.87
C SER A 316 38.19 -13.87 -28.41
N ASN A 317 38.17 -14.84 -29.32
CA ASN A 317 39.33 -15.15 -30.17
C ASN A 317 39.53 -14.01 -31.18
N ASN A 318 40.03 -12.87 -30.70
CA ASN A 318 40.41 -11.75 -31.54
C ASN A 318 41.79 -11.23 -31.11
N ASN A 319 42.82 -11.97 -31.54
CA ASN A 319 44.23 -11.68 -31.29
C ASN A 319 44.70 -10.47 -32.13
N ASN A 320 44.09 -9.31 -31.91
CA ASN A 320 44.43 -8.03 -32.50
C ASN A 320 44.70 -7.00 -31.40
N ASN A 321 45.85 -7.16 -30.74
CA ASN A 321 46.46 -6.10 -29.96
C ASN A 321 46.83 -4.94 -30.90
N ASN A 322 45.93 -3.97 -31.10
CA ASN A 322 46.21 -2.54 -31.30
C ASN A 322 44.94 -1.74 -31.69
N ASN A 323 44.10 -1.37 -30.71
CA ASN A 323 43.59 0.00 -30.62
C ASN A 323 43.01 0.30 -29.22
N PRO A 324 43.65 1.15 -28.38
CA PRO A 324 43.10 1.55 -27.08
C PRO A 324 41.96 2.57 -27.12
N TRP A 325 41.71 3.25 -28.25
CA TRP A 325 40.72 4.35 -28.35
C TRP A 325 39.98 4.39 -29.69
N GLY A 326 38.64 4.38 -29.67
CA GLY A 326 37.86 4.56 -30.90
C GLY A 326 36.35 4.67 -30.69
N TRP A 327 35.83 5.90 -30.59
CA TRP A 327 34.39 6.17 -30.79
C TRP A 327 34.06 6.17 -32.29
N GLY A 328 34.03 4.99 -32.90
CA GLY A 328 33.74 4.81 -34.33
C GLY A 328 32.31 4.33 -34.58
N TRP A 329 31.55 5.06 -35.42
CA TRP A 329 30.27 4.60 -35.95
C TRP A 329 30.49 3.57 -37.07
N GLY A 330 31.04 2.41 -36.72
CA GLY A 330 31.40 1.34 -37.65
C GLY A 330 30.27 0.34 -37.89
N PHE A 331 29.51 0.52 -38.98
CA PHE A 331 28.65 -0.56 -39.51
C PHE A 331 29.52 -1.57 -40.28
N GLY A 332 29.83 -2.70 -39.65
CA GLY A 332 30.58 -3.80 -40.27
C GLY A 332 31.77 -4.26 -39.42
N GLY A 333 31.51 -5.18 -38.49
CA GLY A 333 32.53 -5.92 -37.73
C GLY A 333 32.04 -7.35 -37.52
N ASN A 334 32.91 -8.35 -37.68
CA ASN A 334 32.47 -9.74 -37.75
C ASN A 334 32.14 -10.32 -36.36
N ASN A 335 30.97 -10.95 -36.21
CA ASN A 335 30.34 -11.25 -34.91
C ASN A 335 30.86 -12.55 -34.25
N ASN A 336 32.13 -12.56 -33.83
CA ASN A 336 32.71 -13.64 -33.00
C ASN A 336 32.70 -13.30 -31.49
N ASN A 337 31.52 -13.00 -30.94
CA ASN A 337 31.29 -12.94 -29.50
C ASN A 337 30.57 -14.21 -29.04
N ASN A 338 31.28 -15.09 -28.32
CA ASN A 338 30.80 -16.43 -27.98
C ASN A 338 29.74 -16.47 -26.84
N ARG A 339 28.93 -15.40 -26.71
CA ARG A 339 27.87 -15.22 -25.69
C ARG A 339 26.48 -15.71 -26.15
N GLY A 340 26.39 -16.21 -27.37
CA GLY A 340 25.14 -16.56 -28.04
C GLY A 340 24.45 -15.35 -28.70
N SER A 341 23.46 -15.66 -29.55
CA SER A 341 22.72 -14.69 -30.38
C SER A 341 21.46 -14.12 -29.72
N GLU A 342 21.22 -14.42 -28.43
CA GLU A 342 19.95 -14.14 -27.74
C GLU A 342 20.18 -13.32 -26.44
N PRO A 343 20.21 -11.98 -26.50
CA PRO A 343 20.45 -11.12 -25.32
C PRO A 343 19.44 -11.29 -24.17
N ILE A 344 18.25 -11.82 -24.46
CA ILE A 344 17.26 -12.24 -23.47
C ILE A 344 17.82 -13.31 -22.51
N LYS A 345 18.74 -14.17 -22.98
CA LYS A 345 19.41 -15.22 -22.20
C LYS A 345 20.70 -14.78 -21.51
N TYR A 346 21.23 -13.58 -21.83
CA TYR A 346 22.49 -13.10 -21.27
C TYR A 346 22.42 -12.96 -19.74
N SER A 347 23.43 -13.50 -19.06
CA SER A 347 23.69 -13.28 -17.63
C SER A 347 23.95 -11.79 -17.35
N PHE A 348 23.95 -11.39 -16.07
CA PHE A 348 24.34 -10.01 -15.70
C PHE A 348 25.76 -9.69 -16.19
N ALA A 349 26.68 -10.66 -16.08
CA ALA A 349 28.06 -10.53 -16.51
C ALA A 349 28.25 -10.49 -18.03
N ASP A 350 27.32 -11.05 -18.81
CA ASP A 350 27.31 -10.90 -20.25
C ASP A 350 26.74 -9.54 -20.69
N TRP A 351 25.79 -9.00 -19.92
CA TRP A 351 25.08 -7.75 -20.20
C TRP A 351 25.88 -6.47 -19.91
N GLU A 352 26.52 -6.37 -18.74
CA GLU A 352 27.18 -5.13 -18.27
C GLU A 352 28.47 -4.78 -19.03
N MET A 353 28.68 -3.52 -19.44
CA MET A 353 29.81 -3.14 -20.31
C MET A 353 31.18 -2.98 -19.61
N ASN A 354 31.53 -3.96 -18.76
CA ASN A 354 32.73 -3.99 -17.92
C ASN A 354 32.96 -2.65 -17.17
N ILE A 355 31.94 -2.15 -16.47
CA ILE A 355 31.99 -0.84 -15.77
C ILE A 355 32.76 -0.98 -14.44
N PRO A 356 33.81 -0.17 -14.16
CA PRO A 356 34.71 -0.40 -13.01
C PRO A 356 34.04 -0.44 -11.63
N ILE A 357 33.00 0.37 -11.39
CA ILE A 357 32.28 0.36 -10.11
C ILE A 357 31.61 -1.00 -9.83
N LEU A 358 31.23 -1.74 -10.86
CA LEU A 358 30.62 -3.07 -10.74
C LEU A 358 31.64 -4.12 -10.28
N LYS A 359 32.95 -3.92 -10.53
CA LYS A 359 33.99 -4.78 -9.95
C LYS A 359 33.92 -4.75 -8.43
N THR A 360 33.81 -3.55 -7.86
CA THR A 360 33.68 -3.34 -6.42
C THR A 360 32.30 -3.78 -5.89
N LEU A 361 31.20 -3.34 -6.52
CA LEU A 361 29.85 -3.52 -5.97
C LEU A 361 29.20 -4.87 -6.27
N VAL A 362 29.58 -5.55 -7.36
CA VAL A 362 29.02 -6.83 -7.79
C VAL A 362 30.03 -7.95 -7.55
N TYR A 363 31.17 -7.89 -8.24
CA TYR A 363 32.05 -9.06 -8.37
C TYR A 363 32.95 -9.32 -7.17
N ASN A 364 33.27 -8.27 -6.41
CA ASN A 364 33.96 -8.37 -5.11
C ASN A 364 32.96 -8.48 -3.93
N ASN A 365 31.65 -8.39 -4.17
CA ASN A 365 30.58 -8.41 -3.15
C ASN A 365 29.41 -9.33 -3.58
N LYS A 366 29.74 -10.52 -4.11
CA LYS A 366 28.81 -11.42 -4.81
C LYS A 366 27.57 -11.78 -3.99
N ASP A 367 27.72 -12.04 -2.69
CA ASP A 367 26.59 -12.42 -1.83
C ASP A 367 25.64 -11.25 -1.55
N ASN A 368 26.16 -10.02 -1.46
CA ASN A 368 25.33 -8.82 -1.37
C ASN A 368 24.56 -8.62 -2.68
N PHE A 369 25.22 -8.74 -3.83
CA PHE A 369 24.54 -8.65 -5.12
C PHE A 369 23.48 -9.74 -5.31
N LYS A 370 23.79 -11.00 -4.95
CA LYS A 370 22.82 -12.10 -4.97
C LYS A 370 21.60 -11.82 -4.09
N LYS A 371 21.77 -11.19 -2.92
CA LYS A 371 20.64 -10.73 -2.08
C LYS A 371 19.80 -9.67 -2.80
N ILE A 372 20.40 -8.67 -3.43
CA ILE A 372 19.65 -7.66 -4.21
C ILE A 372 18.92 -8.30 -5.39
N VAL A 373 19.52 -9.25 -6.13
CA VAL A 373 18.81 -9.96 -7.21
C VAL A 373 17.60 -10.73 -6.65
N ARG A 374 17.73 -11.45 -5.52
CA ARG A 374 16.55 -12.10 -4.89
C ARG A 374 15.50 -11.06 -4.49
N GLU A 375 15.90 -9.97 -3.84
CA GLU A 375 14.98 -8.90 -3.42
C GLU A 375 14.19 -8.33 -4.61
N VAL A 376 14.83 -8.03 -5.74
CA VAL A 376 14.15 -7.49 -6.93
C VAL A 376 13.22 -8.53 -7.57
N LEU A 377 13.62 -9.80 -7.66
CA LEU A 377 12.77 -10.86 -8.20
C LEU A 377 11.52 -11.12 -7.33
N VAL A 378 11.68 -11.14 -6.00
CA VAL A 378 10.58 -11.31 -5.04
C VAL A 378 9.66 -10.08 -5.05
N SER A 379 10.24 -8.88 -4.91
CA SER A 379 9.48 -7.66 -4.69
C SER A 379 8.71 -7.19 -5.92
N ALA A 380 9.32 -7.24 -7.10
CA ALA A 380 8.79 -6.53 -8.28
C ALA A 380 8.90 -7.31 -9.60
N PHE A 381 9.93 -8.13 -9.81
CA PHE A 381 10.20 -8.78 -11.11
C PHE A 381 9.99 -10.30 -11.09
N ASN A 382 8.73 -10.75 -11.08
CA ASN A 382 8.39 -12.14 -11.39
C ASN A 382 7.02 -12.27 -12.10
N PRO A 383 6.78 -13.34 -12.87
CA PRO A 383 5.52 -13.51 -13.62
C PRO A 383 4.27 -13.56 -12.75
N THR A 384 4.32 -14.15 -11.55
CA THR A 384 3.14 -14.32 -10.67
C THR A 384 2.53 -12.98 -10.25
N ILE A 385 3.34 -11.93 -10.11
CA ILE A 385 2.86 -10.57 -9.80
C ILE A 385 2.75 -9.66 -11.03
N LEU A 386 3.59 -9.85 -12.06
CA LEU A 386 3.58 -9.01 -13.26
C LEU A 386 2.53 -9.41 -14.30
N ASP A 387 2.28 -10.70 -14.53
CA ASP A 387 1.29 -11.12 -15.54
C ASP A 387 -0.15 -10.68 -15.19
N PRO A 388 -0.61 -10.73 -13.92
CA PRO A 388 -1.90 -10.15 -13.53
C PRO A 388 -1.98 -8.63 -13.78
N HIS A 389 -0.95 -7.88 -13.42
CA HIS A 389 -0.87 -6.42 -13.64
C HIS A 389 -0.90 -6.06 -15.13
N ILE A 390 -0.12 -6.79 -15.93
CA ILE A 390 -0.11 -6.65 -17.40
C ILE A 390 -1.48 -7.02 -17.99
N ASN A 391 -2.18 -8.03 -17.45
CA ASN A 391 -3.53 -8.38 -17.89
C ASN A 391 -4.58 -7.32 -17.53
N GLU A 392 -4.47 -6.68 -16.35
CA GLU A 392 -5.33 -5.57 -15.96
C GLU A 392 -5.12 -4.36 -16.88
N LEU A 393 -3.87 -3.93 -17.08
CA LEU A 393 -3.53 -2.83 -17.98
C LEU A 393 -3.91 -3.14 -19.44
N LYS A 394 -3.72 -4.38 -19.92
CA LYS A 394 -4.19 -4.85 -21.24
C LYS A 394 -5.70 -4.63 -21.39
N LYS A 395 -6.48 -5.17 -20.46
CA LYS A 395 -7.96 -5.08 -20.44
C LYS A 395 -8.44 -3.62 -20.36
N PHE A 396 -7.77 -2.80 -19.56
CA PHE A 396 -8.06 -1.37 -19.42
C PHE A 396 -7.76 -0.58 -20.71
N LEU A 397 -6.68 -0.91 -21.42
CA LEU A 397 -6.24 -0.17 -22.61
C LEU A 397 -6.85 -0.62 -23.94
N THR A 398 -7.26 -1.89 -24.11
CA THR A 398 -7.89 -2.39 -25.36
C THR A 398 -8.91 -1.41 -25.99
N PRO A 399 -9.88 -0.81 -25.27
CA PRO A 399 -10.81 0.16 -25.87
C PRO A 399 -10.13 1.46 -26.37
N TYR A 400 -9.13 1.98 -25.66
CA TYR A 400 -8.43 3.22 -26.04
C TYR A 400 -7.41 2.99 -27.16
N VAL A 401 -6.79 1.80 -27.22
CA VAL A 401 -5.96 1.37 -28.35
C VAL A 401 -6.82 1.18 -29.60
N LYS A 402 -8.05 0.66 -29.46
CA LYS A 402 -9.04 0.64 -30.55
C LYS A 402 -9.42 2.06 -30.99
N GLU A 403 -9.56 3.01 -30.07
CA GLU A 403 -9.82 4.42 -30.39
C GLU A 403 -8.63 5.06 -31.16
N ASP A 404 -7.38 4.83 -30.74
CA ASP A 404 -6.18 5.37 -31.40
C ASP A 404 -5.85 4.74 -32.76
N SER A 405 -6.29 3.51 -32.99
CA SER A 405 -6.11 2.77 -34.25
C SER A 405 -7.29 2.91 -35.22
N THR A 406 -8.37 3.59 -34.81
CA THR A 406 -9.51 3.92 -35.68
C THR A 406 -9.23 5.20 -36.46
N LYS A 407 -9.48 5.18 -37.78
CA LYS A 407 -9.29 6.35 -38.65
C LYS A 407 -10.43 7.38 -38.48
N GLY A 408 -10.08 8.65 -38.54
CA GLY A 408 -11.03 9.77 -38.62
C GLY A 408 -11.73 9.88 -39.97
N LYS A 409 -12.62 10.87 -40.09
CA LYS A 409 -13.38 11.15 -41.33
C LYS A 409 -12.49 11.57 -42.52
N ASP A 410 -11.28 12.03 -42.24
CA ASP A 410 -10.22 12.37 -43.20
C ASP A 410 -9.37 11.15 -43.62
N GLY A 411 -9.64 9.97 -43.06
CA GLY A 411 -8.87 8.75 -43.27
C GLY A 411 -7.54 8.69 -42.51
N SER A 412 -7.22 9.67 -41.67
CA SER A 412 -5.98 9.69 -40.87
C SER A 412 -6.18 9.13 -39.45
N LEU A 413 -5.07 8.77 -38.79
CA LEU A 413 -5.09 8.25 -37.42
C LEU A 413 -4.90 9.40 -36.41
N PRO A 414 -5.55 9.35 -35.23
CA PRO A 414 -5.42 10.34 -34.16
C PRO A 414 -3.97 10.75 -33.86
N GLY A 415 -3.74 12.07 -33.83
CA GLY A 415 -2.44 12.68 -33.49
C GLY A 415 -1.30 12.45 -34.49
N ARG A 416 -1.52 11.77 -35.63
CA ARG A 416 -0.48 11.51 -36.65
C ARG A 416 -0.23 12.73 -37.54
N ILE A 417 0.15 13.85 -36.91
CA ILE A 417 0.30 15.17 -37.55
C ILE A 417 1.56 15.25 -38.43
N ASN A 418 2.64 14.56 -38.07
CA ASN A 418 3.88 14.59 -38.84
C ASN A 418 3.80 13.63 -40.04
N LYS A 419 3.54 14.19 -41.22
CA LYS A 419 3.41 13.42 -42.46
C LYS A 419 4.77 13.01 -43.01
N LYS A 420 5.86 13.74 -42.74
CA LYS A 420 7.24 13.35 -43.09
C LYS A 420 7.89 12.33 -42.14
N GLY A 421 7.32 12.12 -40.96
CA GLY A 421 7.83 11.19 -39.95
C GLY A 421 7.63 9.71 -40.30
N GLN A 422 8.37 8.84 -39.62
CA GLN A 422 8.16 7.39 -39.63
C GLN A 422 6.74 7.07 -39.17
N LYS A 423 6.07 6.15 -39.89
CA LYS A 423 4.65 5.84 -39.69
C LYS A 423 4.50 4.72 -38.66
N HIS A 424 3.73 4.97 -37.61
CA HIS A 424 3.56 4.03 -36.50
C HIS A 424 2.08 3.83 -36.16
N SER A 425 1.61 2.61 -36.37
CA SER A 425 0.28 2.14 -36.01
C SER A 425 0.38 0.75 -35.39
N SER A 426 -0.36 0.53 -34.31
CA SER A 426 -0.63 -0.80 -33.75
C SER A 426 -2.11 -1.08 -33.91
N SER A 427 -2.47 -2.17 -34.58
CA SER A 427 -3.81 -2.72 -34.46
C SER A 427 -4.01 -3.31 -33.05
N VAL A 428 -5.26 -3.49 -32.61
CA VAL A 428 -5.57 -4.16 -31.34
C VAL A 428 -4.94 -5.56 -31.29
N SER A 429 -4.94 -6.30 -32.41
CA SER A 429 -4.30 -7.61 -32.52
C SER A 429 -2.78 -7.54 -32.31
N GLU A 430 -2.09 -6.55 -32.88
CA GLU A 430 -0.65 -6.36 -32.65
C GLU A 430 -0.33 -5.95 -31.20
N PHE A 431 -1.17 -5.12 -30.59
CA PHE A 431 -1.06 -4.74 -29.18
C PHE A 431 -1.18 -5.95 -28.27
N GLU A 432 -2.25 -6.73 -28.42
CA GLU A 432 -2.46 -7.94 -27.61
C GLU A 432 -1.40 -9.01 -27.88
N ASN A 433 -0.99 -9.20 -29.14
CA ASN A 433 0.06 -10.16 -29.48
C ASN A 433 1.45 -9.74 -28.97
N ASN A 434 1.81 -8.45 -29.01
CA ASN A 434 3.12 -8.00 -28.50
C ASN A 434 3.21 -8.10 -26.97
N ILE A 435 2.09 -7.96 -26.26
CA ILE A 435 2.03 -8.21 -24.81
C ILE A 435 2.38 -9.67 -24.50
N GLU A 436 1.77 -10.65 -25.17
CA GLU A 436 2.05 -12.06 -24.89
C GLU A 436 3.43 -12.49 -25.42
N THR A 437 3.73 -12.22 -26.70
CA THR A 437 4.91 -12.77 -27.41
C THR A 437 6.22 -12.01 -27.17
N SER A 438 6.16 -10.77 -26.67
CA SER A 438 7.36 -9.96 -26.43
C SER A 438 7.49 -9.54 -24.96
N LEU A 439 6.49 -8.87 -24.39
CA LEU A 439 6.59 -8.33 -23.02
C LEU A 439 6.63 -9.44 -21.94
N LYS A 440 5.59 -10.28 -21.87
CA LYS A 440 5.53 -11.37 -20.88
C LYS A 440 6.59 -12.43 -21.12
N TYR A 441 6.85 -12.77 -22.39
CA TYR A 441 7.94 -13.67 -22.76
C TYR A 441 9.30 -13.19 -22.23
N TRP A 442 9.61 -11.89 -22.38
CA TRP A 442 10.83 -11.30 -21.82
C TRP A 442 10.89 -11.42 -20.30
N ILE A 443 9.82 -11.04 -19.60
CA ILE A 443 9.73 -11.09 -18.13
C ILE A 443 9.95 -12.52 -17.64
N LYS A 444 9.24 -13.51 -18.22
CA LYS A 444 9.41 -14.93 -17.87
C LYS A 444 10.85 -15.39 -18.10
N THR A 445 11.39 -15.20 -19.31
CA THR A 445 12.74 -15.72 -19.61
C THR A 445 13.82 -15.04 -18.76
N LYS A 446 13.76 -13.72 -18.50
CA LYS A 446 14.73 -13.07 -17.60
C LYS A 446 14.58 -13.49 -16.14
N PHE A 447 13.37 -13.72 -15.65
CA PHE A 447 13.14 -14.33 -14.34
C PHE A 447 13.80 -15.73 -14.26
N GLU A 448 13.60 -16.56 -15.28
CA GLU A 448 14.19 -17.91 -15.32
C GLU A 448 15.72 -17.88 -15.44
N VAL A 449 16.28 -16.98 -16.24
CA VAL A 449 17.73 -16.74 -16.35
C VAL A 449 18.31 -16.32 -15.00
N ALA A 450 17.66 -15.40 -14.29
CA ALA A 450 18.13 -14.93 -12.98
C ALA A 450 18.04 -16.01 -11.90
N CYS A 451 16.95 -16.80 -11.85
CA CYS A 451 16.86 -17.96 -10.96
C CYS A 451 17.96 -18.98 -11.24
N ASN A 452 18.20 -19.32 -12.51
CA ASN A 452 19.22 -20.29 -12.90
C ASN A 452 20.65 -19.78 -12.57
N GLN A 453 20.97 -18.53 -12.95
CA GLN A 453 22.30 -17.93 -12.78
C GLN A 453 22.76 -17.85 -11.32
N TYR A 454 21.83 -17.59 -10.39
CA TYR A 454 22.14 -17.42 -8.97
C TYR A 454 21.75 -18.62 -8.11
N GLY A 455 21.17 -19.68 -8.68
CA GLY A 455 20.75 -20.88 -7.97
C GLY A 455 19.59 -20.61 -7.00
N PHE A 456 18.53 -19.93 -7.46
CA PHE A 456 17.30 -19.74 -6.69
C PHE A 456 16.25 -20.78 -7.08
N SER A 457 15.58 -21.36 -6.09
CA SER A 457 14.33 -22.11 -6.31
C SER A 457 13.25 -21.16 -6.83
N LYS A 458 12.77 -21.39 -8.06
CA LYS A 458 11.68 -20.61 -8.65
C LYS A 458 10.45 -20.60 -7.72
N THR A 459 10.11 -21.76 -7.16
CA THR A 459 8.94 -21.92 -6.27
C THR A 459 9.07 -21.09 -4.99
N GLU A 460 10.25 -21.03 -4.37
CA GLU A 460 10.46 -20.16 -3.19
C GLU A 460 10.23 -18.69 -3.54
N ILE A 461 10.82 -18.20 -4.64
CA ILE A 461 10.71 -16.79 -5.05
C ILE A 461 9.25 -16.40 -5.30
N LEU A 462 8.47 -17.27 -5.94
CA LEU A 462 7.05 -17.01 -6.22
C LEU A 462 6.17 -17.14 -4.96
N ASN A 463 6.50 -18.03 -4.03
CA ASN A 463 5.83 -18.13 -2.73
C ASN A 463 6.14 -16.93 -1.83
N GLU A 464 7.39 -16.47 -1.80
CA GLU A 464 7.79 -15.27 -1.06
C GLU A 464 7.10 -14.03 -1.66
N ALA A 465 7.10 -13.90 -3.00
CA ALA A 465 6.44 -12.82 -3.70
C ALA A 465 4.91 -12.76 -3.46
N SER A 466 4.24 -13.90 -3.29
CA SER A 466 2.78 -13.93 -3.06
C SER A 466 2.36 -13.38 -1.69
N SER A 467 3.30 -13.23 -0.76
CA SER A 467 3.11 -12.62 0.57
C SER A 467 3.91 -11.31 0.76
N TYR A 468 4.61 -10.85 -0.28
CA TYR A 468 5.46 -9.66 -0.20
C TYR A 468 4.65 -8.36 -0.24
N VAL A 469 4.58 -7.69 0.91
CA VAL A 469 4.07 -6.32 1.02
C VAL A 469 5.15 -5.33 0.54
N ALA A 470 4.91 -4.73 -0.62
CA ALA A 470 5.79 -3.72 -1.20
C ALA A 470 5.80 -2.43 -0.35
N LYS A 471 6.89 -1.66 -0.48
CA LYS A 471 7.11 -0.45 0.32
C LYS A 471 7.57 0.70 -0.57
N PRO A 472 7.04 1.92 -0.38
CA PRO A 472 7.53 3.09 -1.09
C PRO A 472 8.99 3.37 -0.73
N PHE A 473 9.71 4.01 -1.64
CA PHE A 473 11.01 4.59 -1.33
C PHE A 473 10.85 5.73 -0.31
N ASP A 474 11.67 5.75 0.75
CA ASP A 474 11.66 6.89 1.68
C ASP A 474 12.43 8.08 1.10
N TYR A 475 11.68 9.03 0.56
CA TYR A 475 12.19 10.31 0.09
C TYR A 475 12.65 11.26 1.22
N GLY A 476 12.42 10.91 2.50
CA GLY A 476 12.79 11.70 3.68
C GLY A 476 11.67 12.59 4.23
N ASN A 477 10.57 12.77 3.49
CA ASN A 477 9.40 13.54 3.92
C ASN A 477 8.68 12.91 5.12
N ASN A 478 8.83 11.59 5.30
CA ASN A 478 8.03 10.77 6.22
C ASN A 478 8.00 11.28 7.67
N SER A 479 9.08 11.90 8.16
CA SER A 479 9.10 12.50 9.50
C SER A 479 8.11 13.65 9.62
N LYS A 480 8.28 14.71 8.82
CA LYS A 480 7.49 15.95 8.90
C LYS A 480 6.07 15.81 8.34
N GLN A 481 5.85 14.91 7.39
CA GLN A 481 4.50 14.70 6.85
C GLN A 481 3.66 13.80 7.77
N LYS A 482 4.20 12.68 8.28
CA LYS A 482 3.48 11.88 9.29
C LYS A 482 3.25 12.66 10.57
N GLN A 483 4.21 13.43 11.06
CA GLN A 483 3.97 14.33 12.20
C GLN A 483 2.81 15.30 11.95
N LYS A 484 2.68 15.88 10.75
CA LYS A 484 1.55 16.76 10.40
C LYS A 484 0.22 16.03 10.24
N GLU A 485 0.23 14.81 9.73
CA GLU A 485 -0.98 14.00 9.58
C GLU A 485 -1.44 13.39 10.92
N GLU A 486 -0.50 13.04 11.81
CA GLU A 486 -0.77 12.64 13.20
C GLU A 486 -1.20 13.85 14.05
N GLU A 487 -0.60 15.03 13.90
CA GLU A 487 -1.10 16.27 14.52
C GLU A 487 -2.48 16.65 14.01
N ALA A 488 -2.75 16.49 12.71
CA ALA A 488 -4.06 16.78 12.13
C ALA A 488 -5.13 15.80 12.64
N LYS A 489 -4.82 14.49 12.67
CA LYS A 489 -5.70 13.47 13.27
C LYS A 489 -5.94 13.75 14.75
N LYS A 490 -4.89 13.96 15.56
CA LYS A 490 -5.05 14.28 16.98
C LYS A 490 -5.88 15.53 17.23
N LYS A 491 -5.69 16.59 16.43
CA LYS A 491 -6.51 17.81 16.52
C LYS A 491 -7.98 17.55 16.14
N GLN A 492 -8.22 16.75 15.10
CA GLN A 492 -9.57 16.35 14.71
C GLN A 492 -10.25 15.45 15.77
N GLU A 493 -9.51 14.51 16.34
CA GLU A 493 -9.95 13.62 17.43
C GLU A 493 -10.21 14.41 18.73
N GLU A 494 -9.35 15.37 19.09
CA GLU A 494 -9.59 16.30 20.21
C GLU A 494 -10.81 17.21 19.98
N GLU A 495 -11.01 17.72 18.76
CA GLU A 495 -12.15 18.59 18.44
C GLU A 495 -13.47 17.81 18.44
N GLU A 496 -13.47 16.57 17.95
CA GLU A 496 -14.64 15.69 18.01
C GLU A 496 -14.93 15.22 19.46
N ALA A 497 -13.90 14.96 20.26
CA ALA A 497 -14.05 14.65 21.68
C ALA A 497 -14.62 15.84 22.48
N LYS A 498 -14.12 17.06 22.24
CA LYS A 498 -14.67 18.29 22.86
C LYS A 498 -16.13 18.51 22.50
N LYS A 499 -16.50 18.36 21.22
CA LYS A 499 -17.91 18.49 20.77
C LYS A 499 -18.83 17.47 21.46
N LYS A 500 -18.38 16.22 21.64
CA LYS A 500 -19.14 15.20 22.39
C LYS A 500 -19.28 15.56 23.87
N GLN A 501 -18.23 16.09 24.50
CA GLN A 501 -18.26 16.53 25.90
C GLN A 501 -19.19 17.75 26.09
N GLU A 502 -19.15 18.73 25.18
CA GLU A 502 -20.05 19.89 25.16
C GLU A 502 -21.51 19.47 24.96
N GLU A 503 -21.79 18.49 24.09
CA GLU A 503 -23.14 17.94 23.88
C GLU A 503 -23.65 17.17 25.10
N GLU A 504 -22.79 16.42 25.80
CA GLU A 504 -23.14 15.71 27.03
C GLU A 504 -23.39 16.67 28.21
N GLU A 505 -22.59 17.72 28.35
CA GLU A 505 -22.79 18.75 29.37
C GLU A 505 -24.06 19.59 29.11
N ALA A 506 -24.38 19.86 27.84
CA ALA A 506 -25.64 20.51 27.44
C ALA A 506 -26.86 19.65 27.80
N LYS A 507 -26.81 18.34 27.53
CA LYS A 507 -27.88 17.38 27.92
C LYS A 507 -28.07 17.33 29.43
N LYS A 508 -26.99 17.22 30.21
CA LYS A 508 -27.05 17.23 31.69
C LYS A 508 -27.67 18.52 32.24
N LYS A 509 -27.33 19.68 31.67
CA LYS A 509 -27.96 20.97 32.04
C LYS A 509 -29.44 21.01 31.71
N GLN A 510 -29.85 20.46 30.56
CA GLN A 510 -31.26 20.37 30.16
C GLN A 510 -32.06 19.43 31.06
N GLU A 511 -31.49 18.27 31.42
CA GLU A 511 -32.06 17.32 32.39
C GLU A 511 -32.19 17.94 33.79
N GLU A 512 -31.18 18.69 34.25
CA GLU A 512 -31.21 19.39 35.55
C GLU A 512 -32.26 20.52 35.59
N GLU A 513 -32.44 21.26 34.48
CA GLU A 513 -33.48 22.29 34.36
C GLU A 513 -34.89 21.69 34.32
N GLU A 514 -35.07 20.54 33.63
CA GLU A 514 -36.35 19.83 33.61
C GLU A 514 -36.68 19.21 34.97
N ALA A 515 -35.68 18.67 35.68
CA ALA A 515 -35.84 18.18 37.05
C ALA A 515 -36.26 19.29 38.02
N LYS A 516 -35.63 20.47 37.94
CA LYS A 516 -35.99 21.65 38.76
C LYS A 516 -37.43 22.11 38.50
N LYS A 517 -37.87 22.16 37.23
CA LYS A 517 -39.25 22.52 36.88
C LYS A 517 -40.27 21.54 37.45
N LYS A 518 -40.00 20.22 37.37
CA LYS A 518 -40.85 19.19 38.01
C LYS A 518 -40.92 19.37 39.53
N GLN A 519 -39.79 19.70 40.17
CA GLN A 519 -39.71 19.90 41.61
C GLN A 519 -40.43 21.19 42.09
N GLU A 520 -40.39 22.28 41.31
CA GLU A 520 -41.22 23.47 41.55
C GLU A 520 -42.72 23.18 41.37
N GLU A 521 -43.10 22.44 40.33
CA GLU A 521 -44.51 22.08 40.08
C GLU A 521 -45.07 21.17 41.19
N GLU A 522 -44.28 20.20 41.66
CA GLU A 522 -44.66 19.33 42.79
C GLU A 522 -44.77 20.13 44.11
N THR A 523 -43.89 21.13 44.30
CA THR A 523 -43.91 22.00 45.48
C THR A 523 -45.14 22.92 45.48
N LYS A 524 -45.53 23.48 44.32
CA LYS A 524 -46.79 24.22 44.17
C LYS A 524 -48.00 23.34 44.48
N LYS A 525 -48.08 22.14 43.91
CA LYS A 525 -49.18 21.20 44.19
C LYS A 525 -49.30 20.86 45.67
N LYS A 526 -48.17 20.69 46.39
CA LYS A 526 -48.17 20.48 47.84
C LYS A 526 -48.65 21.70 48.63
N GLN A 527 -48.28 22.93 48.21
CA GLN A 527 -48.79 24.16 48.83
C GLN A 527 -50.29 24.34 48.59
N GLU A 528 -50.78 24.10 47.37
CA GLU A 528 -52.21 24.13 47.03
C GLU A 528 -53.01 23.09 47.83
N GLU A 529 -52.48 21.87 47.99
CA GLU A 529 -53.08 20.81 48.80
C GLU A 529 -53.08 21.13 50.31
N GLU A 530 -52.02 21.76 50.83
CA GLU A 530 -51.94 22.20 52.23
C GLU A 530 -52.90 23.37 52.51
N GLU A 531 -53.04 24.33 51.59
CA GLU A 531 -54.01 25.42 51.72
C GLU A 531 -55.47 24.90 51.63
N ALA A 532 -55.73 23.92 50.75
CA ALA A 532 -57.02 23.23 50.69
C ALA A 532 -57.33 22.48 51.99
N LYS A 533 -56.35 21.76 52.57
CA LYS A 533 -56.51 21.09 53.88
C LYS A 533 -56.77 22.08 55.01
N LYS A 534 -56.07 23.22 55.06
CA LYS A 534 -56.33 24.26 56.07
C LYS A 534 -57.74 24.84 55.97
N LYS A 535 -58.25 25.07 54.75
CA LYS A 535 -59.65 25.51 54.54
C LYS A 535 -60.65 24.45 55.00
N GLN A 536 -60.42 23.18 54.69
CA GLN A 536 -61.25 22.06 55.18
C GLN A 536 -61.18 21.92 56.71
N GLU A 537 -60.02 22.13 57.33
CA GLU A 537 -59.85 22.05 58.78
C GLU A 537 -60.51 23.23 59.51
N GLU A 538 -60.48 24.44 58.95
CA GLU A 538 -61.20 25.60 59.49
C GLU A 538 -62.72 25.42 59.35
N GLU A 539 -63.19 24.88 58.22
CA GLU A 539 -64.61 24.56 58.02
C GLU A 539 -65.07 23.41 58.94
N ALA A 540 -64.21 22.40 59.16
CA ALA A 540 -64.46 21.32 60.12
C ALA A 540 -64.48 21.83 61.56
N LYS A 541 -63.60 22.77 61.95
CA LYS A 541 -63.62 23.42 63.27
C LYS A 541 -64.89 24.24 63.49
N LYS A 542 -65.36 25.00 62.49
CA LYS A 542 -66.65 25.70 62.55
C LYS A 542 -67.83 24.74 62.72
N LYS A 543 -67.83 23.61 61.99
CA LYS A 543 -68.83 22.54 62.15
C LYS A 543 -68.76 21.89 63.52
N GLN A 544 -67.58 21.60 64.05
CA GLN A 544 -67.40 21.05 65.40
C GLN A 544 -67.79 22.03 66.51
N GLU A 545 -67.59 23.34 66.33
CA GLU A 545 -68.02 24.37 67.30
C GLU A 545 -69.54 24.56 67.30
N GLU A 546 -70.20 24.43 66.14
CA GLU A 546 -71.67 24.39 66.03
C GLU A 546 -72.24 23.08 66.61
N GLU A 547 -71.59 21.95 66.35
CA GLU A 547 -71.99 20.63 66.85
C GLU A 547 -71.75 20.50 68.37
N ALA A 548 -70.71 21.15 68.92
CA ALA A 548 -70.46 21.22 70.36
C ALA A 548 -71.56 22.02 71.10
N LYS A 549 -72.04 23.13 70.51
CA LYS A 549 -73.18 23.87 71.05
C LYS A 549 -74.45 23.01 71.07
N LYS A 550 -74.76 22.34 69.95
CA LYS A 550 -75.88 21.38 69.87
C LYS A 550 -75.74 20.23 70.87
N LYS A 551 -74.52 19.73 71.12
CA LYS A 551 -74.28 18.66 72.10
C LYS A 551 -74.39 19.12 73.55
N GLN A 552 -74.10 20.38 73.88
CA GLN A 552 -74.42 20.92 75.21
C GLN A 552 -75.95 21.02 75.42
N GLU A 553 -76.71 21.42 74.39
CA GLU A 553 -78.18 21.42 74.43
C GLU A 553 -78.77 19.99 74.49
N GLU A 554 -78.14 19.02 73.83
CA GLU A 554 -78.58 17.61 73.79
C GLU A 554 -78.18 16.80 75.03
N GLU A 555 -77.06 17.12 75.69
CA GLU A 555 -76.64 16.46 76.93
C GLU A 555 -77.52 16.86 78.13
N GLU A 556 -78.07 18.09 78.14
CA GLU A 556 -79.11 18.49 79.10
C GLU A 556 -80.45 17.76 78.83
N ALA A 557 -80.74 17.42 77.57
CA ALA A 557 -81.91 16.61 77.20
C ALA A 557 -81.79 15.13 77.63
N LYS A 558 -80.58 14.57 77.66
CA LYS A 558 -80.29 13.18 78.13
C LYS A 558 -80.43 12.97 79.64
N LYS A 559 -81.11 13.89 80.34
CA LYS A 559 -81.60 13.71 81.72
C LYS A 559 -83.00 13.07 81.79
N LYS A 560 -83.55 12.62 80.66
CA LYS A 560 -84.78 11.83 80.58
C LYS A 560 -84.58 10.60 79.70
N GLN A 561 -84.92 9.44 80.27
CA GLN A 561 -84.97 8.12 79.63
C GLN A 561 -83.56 7.62 79.23
N GLU A 562 -83.11 6.40 79.57
CA GLU A 562 -83.77 5.09 79.42
C GLU A 562 -84.15 4.85 77.93
N GLU A 563 -83.89 3.72 77.31
CA GLU A 563 -83.44 2.41 77.80
C GLU A 563 -82.81 1.64 76.61
N GLN A 564 -82.48 0.36 76.78
CA GLN A 564 -82.32 -0.65 75.71
C GLN A 564 -81.29 -0.34 74.57
N LYS A 565 -80.04 -0.80 74.62
CA LYS A 565 -79.52 -2.18 74.40
C LYS A 565 -79.85 -2.85 73.05
N GLU A 566 -78.79 -3.38 72.44
CA GLU A 566 -78.75 -4.64 71.63
C GLU A 566 -79.47 -4.58 70.25
N LYS A 567 -79.14 -5.35 69.18
CA LYS A 567 -78.16 -6.43 68.87
C LYS A 567 -77.93 -6.43 67.31
N GLU A 568 -77.42 -7.39 66.51
CA GLU A 568 -76.97 -8.81 66.59
C GLU A 568 -75.93 -9.02 65.40
N LYS A 569 -74.74 -9.66 65.53
CA LYS A 569 -74.34 -11.08 65.18
C LYS A 569 -74.30 -11.49 63.67
N GLU A 570 -73.59 -12.53 63.17
CA GLU A 570 -72.80 -13.65 63.77
C GLU A 570 -71.77 -14.38 62.82
N THR A 571 -70.67 -14.96 63.38
CA THR A 571 -69.89 -16.20 62.95
C THR A 571 -69.20 -16.36 61.55
N THR A 572 -68.15 -17.19 61.24
CA THR A 572 -66.90 -17.85 61.79
C THR A 572 -66.31 -18.81 60.68
N LYS A 573 -65.16 -19.55 60.64
CA LYS A 573 -63.93 -19.90 61.46
C LYS A 573 -62.80 -20.46 60.50
N ALA A 574 -61.51 -20.15 60.72
CA ALA A 574 -60.27 -20.96 60.43
C ALA A 574 -59.95 -21.54 59.00
N GLU A 575 -58.77 -22.09 58.64
CA GLU A 575 -57.47 -22.41 59.33
C GLU A 575 -56.22 -22.20 58.37
N GLU A 576 -55.11 -22.94 58.48
CA GLU A 576 -53.71 -22.60 58.01
C GLU A 576 -53.18 -23.28 56.69
N GLU A 577 -52.02 -22.85 56.14
CA GLU A 577 -50.82 -23.65 55.67
C GLU A 577 -49.84 -22.98 54.61
N ASN A 578 -48.79 -23.72 54.17
CA ASN A 578 -47.48 -23.32 53.54
C ASN A 578 -47.49 -23.17 51.97
N ASP A 579 -46.42 -22.80 51.22
CA ASP A 579 -45.12 -23.49 50.99
C ASP A 579 -44.18 -22.73 49.99
N ASP A 580 -42.92 -23.15 49.83
CA ASP A 580 -41.87 -22.62 48.91
C ASP A 580 -41.77 -23.36 47.56
N ASN A 581 -41.32 -22.70 46.48
CA ASN A 581 -40.97 -23.38 45.20
C ASN A 581 -39.94 -22.58 44.36
N ILE A 582 -39.05 -23.28 43.63
CA ILE A 582 -37.98 -22.69 42.80
C ILE A 582 -38.08 -23.21 41.35
N ASP A 583 -38.26 -22.27 40.41
CA ASP A 583 -38.62 -22.54 39.01
C ASP A 583 -37.40 -22.53 38.03
N CYS A 584 -37.61 -23.05 36.81
CA CYS A 584 -36.59 -23.25 35.79
C CYS A 584 -36.63 -22.18 34.67
N TRP A 585 -35.61 -21.33 34.62
CA TRP A 585 -35.56 -20.14 33.75
C TRP A 585 -35.66 -20.40 32.24
N SER A 586 -35.28 -21.59 31.73
CA SER A 586 -35.22 -21.84 30.29
C SER A 586 -36.56 -22.22 29.65
N GLU A 587 -37.52 -22.71 30.42
CA GLU A 587 -38.81 -23.16 29.87
C GLU A 587 -39.64 -21.98 29.35
N ILE A 588 -39.46 -20.80 29.93
CA ILE A 588 -40.01 -19.50 29.45
C ILE A 588 -39.51 -19.17 28.03
N LEU A 589 -38.32 -19.64 27.65
CA LEU A 589 -37.74 -19.47 26.31
C LEU A 589 -38.10 -20.63 25.35
N GLY A 590 -38.92 -21.59 25.79
CA GLY A 590 -39.33 -22.76 25.00
C GLY A 590 -38.34 -23.93 25.01
N TYR A 591 -37.38 -23.95 25.94
CA TYR A 591 -36.35 -24.99 26.03
C TYR A 591 -36.34 -25.67 27.42
N SER A 592 -36.36 -27.01 27.42
CA SER A 592 -36.31 -27.84 28.62
C SER A 592 -35.13 -27.51 29.53
N CYS A 593 -35.29 -27.68 30.83
CA CYS A 593 -34.15 -27.74 31.76
C CYS A 593 -33.25 -28.95 31.44
N CYS A 594 -31.93 -28.80 31.56
CA CYS A 594 -31.02 -29.94 31.55
C CYS A 594 -31.25 -30.78 32.83
N LYS A 595 -31.28 -32.11 32.70
CA LYS A 595 -31.61 -33.03 33.80
C LYS A 595 -30.42 -33.85 34.28
N GLU A 596 -29.42 -34.06 33.42
CA GLU A 596 -28.27 -34.93 33.68
C GLU A 596 -26.93 -34.26 33.31
N THR A 597 -26.93 -33.24 32.44
CA THR A 597 -25.70 -32.57 31.99
C THR A 597 -25.47 -31.20 32.67
N CYS A 598 -24.34 -31.12 33.37
CA CYS A 598 -23.83 -29.90 33.99
C CYS A 598 -22.66 -29.29 33.18
N LYS A 599 -22.47 -29.72 31.92
CA LYS A 599 -21.32 -29.34 31.09
C LYS A 599 -21.73 -28.31 30.03
N THR A 600 -21.63 -27.04 30.41
CA THR A 600 -21.92 -25.88 29.57
C THR A 600 -21.26 -25.98 28.20
N LYS A 601 -22.07 -25.78 27.15
CA LYS A 601 -21.66 -25.76 25.74
C LYS A 601 -21.70 -24.37 25.13
N TYR A 602 -22.55 -23.51 25.68
CA TYR A 602 -22.74 -22.12 25.27
C TYR A 602 -23.27 -21.33 26.47
N THR A 603 -22.97 -20.04 26.54
CA THR A 603 -23.47 -19.13 27.58
C THR A 603 -23.87 -17.83 26.91
N ASP A 604 -25.03 -17.29 27.28
CA ASP A 604 -25.55 -16.04 26.74
C ASP A 604 -26.07 -15.11 27.85
N LYS A 605 -26.85 -14.09 27.48
CA LYS A 605 -27.44 -13.14 28.43
C LYS A 605 -28.58 -13.72 29.28
N HIS A 606 -29.01 -14.95 29.03
CA HIS A 606 -30.08 -15.62 29.78
C HIS A 606 -29.52 -16.70 30.71
N GLY A 607 -28.46 -17.43 30.31
CA GLY A 607 -27.76 -18.33 31.22
C GLY A 607 -26.80 -19.31 30.55
N ASN A 608 -26.50 -20.39 31.28
CA ASN A 608 -25.66 -21.50 30.83
C ASN A 608 -26.50 -22.55 30.08
N TRP A 609 -26.04 -22.97 28.91
CA TRP A 609 -26.75 -23.91 28.04
C TRP A 609 -26.01 -25.23 27.86
N GLY A 610 -26.73 -26.34 28.00
CA GLY A 610 -26.28 -27.71 27.76
C GLY A 610 -26.94 -28.33 26.53
N VAL A 611 -26.52 -29.56 26.18
CA VAL A 611 -27.12 -30.34 25.08
C VAL A 611 -27.34 -31.78 25.53
N GLU A 612 -28.60 -32.18 25.63
CA GLU A 612 -29.05 -33.54 25.99
C GLU A 612 -29.84 -34.12 24.80
N ASN A 613 -29.63 -35.40 24.45
CA ASN A 613 -30.33 -36.06 23.33
C ASN A 613 -30.31 -35.30 21.98
N LYS A 614 -29.27 -34.48 21.75
CA LYS A 614 -29.09 -33.55 20.60
C LYS A 614 -30.05 -32.34 20.58
N GLN A 615 -30.74 -32.04 21.67
CA GLN A 615 -31.55 -30.84 21.87
C GLN A 615 -30.87 -29.91 22.90
N TRP A 616 -31.10 -28.60 22.77
CA TRP A 616 -30.59 -27.60 23.71
C TRP A 616 -31.43 -27.56 24.99
N CYS A 617 -30.76 -27.37 26.13
CA CYS A 617 -31.40 -27.26 27.44
C CYS A 617 -30.74 -26.20 28.32
N GLY A 618 -31.47 -25.62 29.27
CA GLY A 618 -30.93 -24.66 30.25
C GLY A 618 -30.34 -25.35 31.48
N ILE A 619 -29.13 -24.98 31.88
CA ILE A 619 -28.46 -25.50 33.08
C ILE A 619 -28.89 -24.69 34.30
N ILE A 620 -29.15 -25.39 35.42
CA ILE A 620 -29.42 -24.79 36.74
C ILE A 620 -28.23 -25.10 37.65
N ASP A 621 -27.35 -24.11 37.85
CA ASP A 621 -26.04 -24.29 38.49
C ASP A 621 -26.09 -24.81 39.95
N GLU A 622 -27.24 -24.71 40.63
CA GLU A 622 -27.45 -25.24 41.98
C GLU A 622 -27.73 -26.75 42.02
N LYS A 623 -28.49 -27.29 41.04
CA LYS A 623 -28.72 -28.75 40.93
C LYS A 623 -27.43 -29.49 40.61
N CYS A 624 -26.51 -28.82 39.92
CA CYS A 624 -25.21 -29.33 39.51
C CYS A 624 -24.13 -29.43 40.62
N LYS A 625 -24.48 -29.20 41.89
CA LYS A 625 -23.52 -29.24 43.03
C LYS A 625 -23.75 -30.37 44.03
N LYS A 626 -24.56 -31.38 43.70
CA LYS A 626 -24.77 -32.59 44.54
C LYS A 626 -24.76 -33.91 43.74
N SER A 627 -23.61 -34.25 43.17
CA SER A 627 -23.26 -35.63 42.80
C SER A 627 -21.74 -35.79 42.74
N LEU A 628 -21.17 -36.30 43.84
CA LEU A 628 -19.82 -36.89 43.89
C LEU A 628 -19.95 -38.40 44.01
N ASP A 629 -18.89 -39.09 43.59
CA ASP A 629 -18.53 -40.46 43.96
C ASP A 629 -19.59 -41.57 43.81
N GLU A 630 -19.54 -42.32 42.71
CA GLU A 630 -19.87 -43.74 42.74
C GLU A 630 -18.95 -44.57 41.83
N ASN A 631 -18.71 -45.83 42.21
CA ASN A 631 -17.64 -46.68 41.67
C ASN A 631 -18.03 -47.30 40.30
N LYS A 632 -17.17 -47.28 39.26
CA LYS A 632 -15.97 -48.11 39.00
C LYS A 632 -16.32 -49.51 38.43
N GLU A 633 -15.38 -50.08 37.67
CA GLU A 633 -15.32 -51.48 37.20
C GLU A 633 -16.33 -51.97 36.12
N LYS A 634 -15.87 -51.96 34.86
CA LYS A 634 -15.33 -53.17 34.19
C LYS A 634 -14.19 -52.72 33.26
N GLU A 635 -12.95 -53.16 33.50
CA GLU A 635 -12.41 -54.49 33.14
C GLU A 635 -12.43 -54.67 31.61
N LYS A 636 -11.26 -54.57 30.94
CA LYS A 636 -10.32 -55.67 30.63
C LYS A 636 -10.88 -56.58 29.51
N GLU A 637 -10.11 -57.03 28.52
CA GLU A 637 -8.65 -57.12 28.28
C GLU A 637 -8.42 -57.00 26.75
N LYS A 638 -7.22 -56.95 26.16
CA LYS A 638 -5.83 -57.30 26.55
C LYS A 638 -4.92 -56.33 25.74
N GLU A 639 -3.82 -55.75 26.24
CA GLU A 639 -2.56 -56.40 26.68
C GLU A 639 -1.99 -57.38 25.64
N LYS A 640 -0.68 -57.51 25.39
CA LYS A 640 0.58 -56.99 25.99
C LYS A 640 1.62 -57.00 24.84
N GLU A 641 2.73 -56.24 24.79
CA GLU A 641 3.95 -56.22 25.61
C GLU A 641 4.97 -55.31 24.85
N THR A 642 6.13 -54.84 25.33
CA THR A 642 6.91 -55.03 26.58
C THR A 642 7.48 -53.67 27.02
N SER A 643 8.17 -53.60 28.18
CA SER A 643 8.57 -52.34 28.84
C SER A 643 10.09 -52.15 29.04
N LYS A 644 10.46 -50.96 29.59
CA LYS A 644 11.78 -50.42 30.02
C LYS A 644 12.50 -49.57 28.95
N THR A 645 13.15 -48.44 29.30
CA THR A 645 13.51 -47.89 30.64
C THR A 645 13.34 -46.36 30.72
N GLU A 646 13.58 -45.77 31.89
CA GLU A 646 13.37 -44.34 32.23
C GLU A 646 14.08 -43.32 31.32
N GLU A 647 13.43 -42.18 31.05
CA GLU A 647 13.86 -40.82 31.47
C GLU A 647 12.75 -39.77 31.20
N GLU A 648 12.85 -38.58 31.80
CA GLU A 648 11.80 -37.54 31.78
C GLU A 648 11.86 -36.62 30.54
N ASN A 649 10.71 -36.10 30.09
CA ASN A 649 10.65 -34.83 29.34
C ASN A 649 9.25 -34.20 29.37
N ASP A 650 9.16 -32.97 29.86
CA ASP A 650 7.91 -32.22 30.14
C ASP A 650 7.77 -31.03 29.16
N ASP A 651 7.58 -31.33 27.88
CA ASP A 651 7.64 -30.32 26.79
C ASP A 651 6.28 -29.65 26.52
N ILE A 652 5.95 -28.66 27.37
CA ILE A 652 4.83 -27.75 27.14
C ILE A 652 5.29 -26.61 26.20
N ASP A 653 4.84 -26.67 24.95
CA ASP A 653 5.14 -25.73 23.85
C ASP A 653 4.90 -24.26 24.22
N CYS A 654 5.68 -23.36 23.60
CA CYS A 654 5.84 -21.98 24.01
C CYS A 654 5.50 -20.99 22.90
N TRP A 655 4.24 -20.52 22.91
CA TRP A 655 3.65 -19.68 21.87
C TRP A 655 4.45 -18.42 21.49
N SER A 656 5.28 -17.87 22.38
CA SER A 656 6.09 -16.68 22.11
C SER A 656 7.36 -16.97 21.30
N GLU A 657 7.86 -18.20 21.28
CA GLU A 657 9.09 -18.56 20.55
C GLU A 657 8.86 -18.53 19.04
N ILE A 658 7.65 -18.85 18.60
CA ILE A 658 7.16 -18.65 17.22
C ILE A 658 7.22 -17.16 16.81
N LEU A 659 7.15 -16.24 17.78
CA LEU A 659 7.25 -14.78 17.59
C LEU A 659 8.68 -14.25 17.82
N GLY A 660 9.65 -15.12 18.12
CA GLY A 660 11.05 -14.76 18.38
C GLY A 660 11.37 -14.33 19.81
N TYR A 661 10.49 -14.61 20.79
CA TYR A 661 10.68 -14.26 22.20
C TYR A 661 10.63 -15.49 23.11
N SER A 662 11.61 -15.64 24.00
CA SER A 662 11.68 -16.75 24.96
C SER A 662 10.48 -16.78 25.91
N CYS A 663 10.13 -17.96 26.42
CA CYS A 663 9.18 -18.10 27.53
C CYS A 663 9.65 -17.35 28.79
N CYS A 664 8.71 -16.82 29.58
CA CYS A 664 9.01 -16.40 30.94
C CYS A 664 9.29 -17.64 31.81
N LYS A 665 10.39 -17.62 32.57
CA LYS A 665 10.85 -18.77 33.40
C LYS A 665 10.67 -18.54 34.89
N LYS A 666 10.39 -17.30 35.31
CA LYS A 666 10.30 -16.87 36.72
C LYS A 666 9.19 -15.85 36.99
N THR A 667 8.64 -15.19 35.97
CA THR A 667 7.58 -14.19 36.15
C THR A 667 6.25 -14.60 35.53
N CYS A 668 5.22 -14.56 36.36
CA CYS A 668 3.82 -14.75 35.99
C CYS A 668 3.03 -13.44 36.05
N LYS A 669 3.72 -12.30 36.17
CA LYS A 669 3.10 -10.98 36.30
C LYS A 669 2.99 -10.30 34.94
N THR A 670 1.83 -10.48 34.30
CA THR A 670 1.46 -9.82 33.04
C THR A 670 1.77 -8.33 33.09
N LYS A 671 2.63 -7.87 32.16
CA LYS A 671 3.00 -6.47 31.94
C LYS A 671 2.28 -5.85 30.76
N TYR A 672 1.90 -6.69 29.81
CA TYR A 672 1.16 -6.36 28.60
C TYR A 672 0.39 -7.61 28.15
N SER A 673 -0.70 -7.46 27.43
CA SER A 673 -1.49 -8.59 26.92
C SER A 673 -2.04 -8.22 25.55
N ASP A 674 -2.01 -9.16 24.61
CA ASP A 674 -2.47 -8.94 23.24
C ASP A 674 -3.14 -10.19 22.66
N LYS A 675 -3.40 -10.18 21.35
CA LYS A 675 -4.03 -11.29 20.61
C LYS A 675 -3.21 -12.58 20.56
N HIS A 676 -1.96 -12.58 21.02
CA HIS A 676 -1.09 -13.75 21.06
C HIS A 676 -0.98 -14.33 22.48
N GLY A 677 -0.97 -13.48 23.51
CA GLY A 677 -1.05 -13.94 24.90
C GLY A 677 -0.63 -12.89 25.93
N ASN A 678 -0.36 -13.38 27.15
CA ASN A 678 0.10 -12.57 28.27
C ASN A 678 1.63 -12.42 28.24
N TRP A 679 2.13 -11.18 28.26
CA TRP A 679 3.55 -10.88 28.14
C TRP A 679 4.15 -10.45 29.49
N GLY A 680 5.29 -11.05 29.85
CA GLY A 680 6.11 -10.69 30.99
C GLY A 680 7.44 -10.05 30.57
N VAL A 681 8.24 -9.62 31.56
CA VAL A 681 9.59 -9.06 31.33
C VAL A 681 10.58 -9.68 32.30
N GLU A 682 11.59 -10.35 31.76
CA GLU A 682 12.70 -10.97 32.51
C GLU A 682 14.04 -10.46 31.95
N ASN A 683 15.01 -10.15 32.82
CA ASN A 683 16.33 -9.65 32.41
C ASN A 683 16.30 -8.42 31.46
N LYS A 684 15.22 -7.61 31.52
CA LYS A 684 14.91 -6.48 30.60
C LYS A 684 14.53 -6.89 29.17
N GLN A 685 14.23 -8.16 28.92
CA GLN A 685 13.71 -8.68 27.65
C GLN A 685 12.24 -9.10 27.82
N TRP A 686 11.46 -9.00 26.74
CA TRP A 686 10.08 -9.47 26.71
C TRP A 686 10.01 -10.99 26.62
N CYS A 687 9.05 -11.59 27.31
CA CYS A 687 8.85 -13.03 27.34
C CYS A 687 7.35 -13.41 27.34
N GLY A 688 7.02 -14.58 26.81
CA GLY A 688 5.65 -15.11 26.83
C GLY A 688 5.33 -15.84 28.13
N ILE A 689 4.22 -15.49 28.78
CA ILE A 689 3.71 -16.20 29.97
C ILE A 689 2.91 -17.42 29.50
N ILE A 690 3.10 -18.55 30.17
CA ILE A 690 2.32 -19.78 29.98
C ILE A 690 1.61 -20.08 31.29
N ASP A 691 0.27 -19.97 31.29
CA ASP A 691 -0.54 -20.03 32.51
C ASP A 691 -0.39 -21.37 33.27
N GLU A 692 -0.08 -22.47 32.57
CA GLU A 692 0.17 -23.79 33.19
C GLU A 692 1.54 -23.89 33.88
N LYS A 693 2.61 -23.35 33.27
CA LYS A 693 3.92 -23.24 33.94
C LYS A 693 3.82 -22.30 35.15
N CYS A 694 2.95 -21.29 35.06
CA CYS A 694 2.65 -20.39 36.17
C CYS A 694 1.84 -21.02 37.31
N LYS A 695 1.05 -22.07 37.08
CA LYS A 695 0.46 -22.86 38.17
C LYS A 695 1.56 -23.59 38.96
N LYS A 696 2.45 -24.33 38.28
CA LYS A 696 3.61 -24.99 38.94
C LYS A 696 4.44 -24.00 39.78
N ILE A 697 4.81 -22.86 39.20
CA ILE A 697 5.59 -21.81 39.90
C ILE A 697 4.85 -21.23 41.12
N LEU A 698 3.51 -21.08 41.06
CA LEU A 698 2.70 -20.57 42.19
C LEU A 698 2.33 -21.65 43.22
N GLU A 699 2.54 -22.93 42.91
CA GLU A 699 2.42 -24.06 43.83
C GLU A 699 3.74 -24.28 44.57
N GLU A 700 4.88 -24.29 43.85
CA GLU A 700 6.23 -24.33 44.44
C GLU A 700 6.49 -23.16 45.40
N ALA A 701 6.00 -21.96 45.08
CA ALA A 701 6.13 -20.77 45.94
C ALA A 701 5.36 -20.85 47.26
N LYS A 702 4.43 -21.81 47.44
CA LYS A 702 3.65 -22.00 48.68
C LYS A 702 4.27 -23.01 49.66
N CYS A 703 5.39 -23.61 49.31
CA CYS A 703 6.11 -24.56 50.16
C CYS A 703 7.25 -23.91 50.98
N TYR A 704 7.29 -22.57 51.05
CA TYR A 704 8.35 -21.79 51.69
C TYR A 704 7.83 -20.58 52.52
N GLU A 705 6.57 -20.62 52.95
CA GLU A 705 6.01 -19.83 54.06
C GLU A 705 5.46 -20.79 55.15
#